data_AF-A0A6P1NME8-F1
#
_entry.id   AF-A0A6P1NME8-F1
#
_cell.length_a   1.000
_cell.length_b   1.000
_cell.length_c   1.000
_cell.angle_alpha   90.00
_cell.angle_beta   90.00
_cell.angle_gamma   90.00
#
_symmetry.space_group_name_H-M   'P 1'
#
loop_
_entity.id
_entity.type
_entity.pdbx_description
1 polymer ?
#
loop_
_entity_poly.entity_id
_entity_poly.type
_entity_poly.pdbx_seq_one_letter_code
_entity_poly.pdbx_strand_id
1 'polypeptide(L)'
;MPTATAPAHNASPAGSASPAGSASPAGSASPAGSASPAGSASPAGSASPAGSARPAGPAGPAGQTRLRAAVVLLLTVLLAVVVALPAAGTARAASTAPEPEKPLLGAVLEWGEDSAASFAERLGATPALLGHDISIPFRSSERTAILQFLDQAAALGSHAMLTVKPTVPLEQIDAAAARSFVAEVEKISANFRGQMLVRFAPDMNGSWLDWGQQPAAYRSAFRAVAAEFKETNDAGTVMVWEPYLGRDYPFERNRNAPAAGSEGFALLDTNGDGIWDGADGAYAPYYPGDDAVEWVGLSAYHDDTAGTAAVNTVAAPGELAGMLTGAGNEDFYATYVEQRDKPFLLQTAAFYSPAAGGAAEADIKRAWWDQTLEAATSARFGKTAAVVWDERTSTRDTGVASIDWTITGNADLAAAARARLNASGLVLGPVTEIVSGQEYAQVNTLTGAAAWSVGAALLILLIVLWQVPRRVTAVAAWGYNDPSKRDSRVDLLRGAAIVFVVVNHLGLTSLFQLLTQETVGFVSGAELFVLFSGLVVGMVYGPRVKDDFGTVVDLTSRRAGKLYVTALVVLVGIFLVSLLPIFQTDPLTTYTDQGTGGAGHAAAGRTYNLYAGMESLFQFPVPPQVLPAILLLQFGPWQFNVMGLYVVLLLVSPLILAALNRGWTLWVLAATLGVYAVGAATRTRLLPSQFEDSFPLLVWQVLFVIGLVAGFHRRKIVVWLSAHTWAVAACCGAAVVFAFLSWGNPYLANGFDLRLAVIPDSLYRTMYDSFFARTYLAPGRLLNVVVLVVAAYAFLTAYWKPAERALGWFLIPLGRATLYVFVIHVVLIAAVANIPALQQDDILLNTAAYVVILGLLWVMVRTRFLFRIIPT
;
A
#
# COMPACT_ATOMS: atom_id res chain seq x y z
N MET A 1 47.21 35.89 9.86
CA MET A 1 47.68 37.26 10.16
C MET A 1 47.95 37.98 8.84
N PRO A 2 47.80 39.32 8.73
CA PRO A 2 47.22 40.26 9.69
C PRO A 2 46.06 41.11 9.08
N THR A 3 45.80 42.27 9.68
CA THR A 3 44.61 43.12 9.63
C THR A 3 44.59 44.24 8.58
N ALA A 4 43.37 44.65 8.21
CA ALA A 4 42.84 45.99 7.88
C ALA A 4 43.77 47.21 7.65
N THR A 5 43.40 48.05 6.66
CA THR A 5 43.26 49.53 6.78
C THR A 5 42.44 50.14 5.61
N ALA A 6 41.82 51.31 5.84
CA ALA A 6 41.07 52.13 4.84
C ALA A 6 42.02 53.21 4.21
N PRO A 7 41.66 54.47 3.75
CA PRO A 7 40.48 55.32 4.05
C PRO A 7 39.97 56.32 2.95
N ALA A 8 38.98 57.14 3.35
CA ALA A 8 38.67 58.53 2.93
C ALA A 8 38.24 58.82 1.46
N HIS A 9 37.41 59.82 1.12
CA HIS A 9 36.90 61.04 1.77
C HIS A 9 35.36 61.20 1.49
N ASN A 10 34.54 62.13 2.02
CA ASN A 10 34.73 63.28 2.94
C ASN A 10 33.43 63.61 3.73
N ALA A 11 33.45 64.64 4.58
CA ALA A 11 32.27 65.34 5.15
C ALA A 11 32.07 66.72 4.45
N SER A 12 31.13 67.64 4.73
CA SER A 12 30.16 67.94 5.82
C SER A 12 29.23 69.11 5.30
N PRO A 13 28.36 69.84 6.06
CA PRO A 13 27.87 69.70 7.44
C PRO A 13 26.31 69.84 7.60
N ALA A 14 25.83 69.90 8.85
CA ALA A 14 24.41 70.02 9.25
C ALA A 14 23.91 71.47 9.44
N GLY A 15 22.59 71.65 9.62
CA GLY A 15 21.99 72.96 9.93
C GLY A 15 20.57 72.96 10.52
N SER A 16 20.48 73.20 11.85
CA SER A 16 19.37 73.86 12.60
C SER A 16 17.94 73.26 12.69
N ALA A 17 17.26 73.60 13.79
CA ALA A 17 15.93 73.09 14.21
C ALA A 17 14.79 74.14 14.13
N SER A 18 13.57 73.70 14.45
CA SER A 18 12.26 74.37 14.32
C SER A 18 12.05 75.68 15.10
N PRO A 19 10.98 76.43 14.76
CA PRO A 19 9.98 76.81 15.76
C PRO A 19 8.50 76.62 15.31
N ALA A 20 7.54 77.13 16.08
CA ALA A 20 6.14 76.66 16.13
C ALA A 20 5.05 77.69 15.71
N GLY A 21 3.84 77.18 15.42
CA GLY A 21 2.57 77.72 15.95
C GLY A 21 1.70 78.67 15.10
N SER A 22 0.36 78.50 15.24
CA SER A 22 -0.75 79.43 14.84
C SER A 22 -1.02 79.62 13.32
N ALA A 23 -2.21 79.99 12.82
CA ALA A 23 -3.61 79.89 13.27
C ALA A 23 -4.56 80.15 12.06
N SER A 24 -5.86 79.84 12.17
CA SER A 24 -6.89 80.12 11.13
C SER A 24 -7.52 81.53 11.23
N PRO A 25 -8.16 82.02 10.16
CA PRO A 25 -9.28 82.97 10.28
C PRO A 25 -10.58 82.56 9.54
N ALA A 26 -11.71 83.17 9.93
CA ALA A 26 -13.06 83.06 9.35
C ALA A 26 -13.26 84.04 8.15
N GLY A 27 -14.39 84.16 7.43
CA GLY A 27 -15.74 83.56 7.48
C GLY A 27 -16.74 84.31 6.54
N SER A 28 -18.06 84.06 6.66
CA SER A 28 -19.21 84.74 5.98
C SER A 28 -19.44 84.46 4.47
N ALA A 29 -20.67 84.45 3.89
CA ALA A 29 -22.06 84.42 4.41
C ALA A 29 -23.05 83.93 3.30
N SER A 30 -24.30 83.57 3.69
CA SER A 30 -25.43 83.18 2.80
C SER A 30 -26.30 84.37 2.37
N PRO A 31 -27.33 84.17 1.51
CA PRO A 31 -28.70 84.28 2.06
C PRO A 31 -29.80 83.35 1.45
N ALA A 32 -30.85 83.10 2.25
CA ALA A 32 -32.30 82.85 1.98
C ALA A 32 -32.79 82.02 0.75
N GLY A 33 -33.90 81.26 0.82
CA GLY A 33 -34.84 80.97 1.92
C GLY A 33 -36.25 80.53 1.42
N SER A 34 -37.05 79.88 2.27
CA SER A 34 -38.47 79.44 2.09
C SER A 34 -38.76 78.32 1.06
N ALA A 35 -39.79 77.47 1.19
CA ALA A 35 -40.61 77.01 2.34
C ALA A 35 -41.40 75.72 1.96
N SER A 36 -41.85 74.94 2.94
CA SER A 36 -42.75 73.78 2.75
C SER A 36 -44.22 74.12 3.03
N PRO A 37 -45.16 73.38 2.41
CA PRO A 37 -46.32 72.81 3.09
C PRO A 37 -46.37 71.28 2.89
N ALA A 38 -46.65 70.42 3.88
CA ALA A 38 -47.84 70.30 4.72
C ALA A 38 -49.06 69.63 4.02
N GLY A 39 -49.14 68.29 4.13
CA GLY A 39 -50.26 67.57 4.77
C GLY A 39 -51.64 67.42 4.10
N SER A 40 -52.13 66.17 4.08
CA SER A 40 -53.54 65.71 3.94
C SER A 40 -54.19 65.85 2.54
N ALA A 41 -55.05 64.96 2.04
CA ALA A 41 -55.99 64.07 2.72
C ALA A 41 -56.39 62.85 1.84
N SER A 42 -56.96 61.80 2.46
CA SER A 42 -57.73 60.76 1.76
C SER A 42 -59.21 61.14 1.68
N PRO A 43 -59.91 60.73 0.61
CA PRO A 43 -61.32 60.35 0.72
C PRO A 43 -61.58 58.92 0.25
N ALA A 44 -62.67 58.34 0.71
CA ALA A 44 -63.06 56.96 0.42
C ALA A 44 -63.94 56.83 -0.84
N GLY A 45 -63.75 55.70 -1.54
CA GLY A 45 -64.75 54.88 -2.24
C GLY A 45 -65.80 55.51 -3.18
N SER A 46 -65.80 55.06 -4.44
CA SER A 46 -67.04 54.59 -5.10
C SER A 46 -66.78 53.81 -6.41
N ALA A 47 -67.58 52.75 -6.61
CA ALA A 47 -68.00 52.14 -7.88
C ALA A 47 -66.96 51.63 -8.92
N SER A 48 -67.00 50.32 -9.16
CA SER A 48 -66.47 49.67 -10.37
C SER A 48 -67.30 50.00 -11.62
N PRO A 49 -66.69 49.90 -12.81
CA PRO A 49 -67.31 49.08 -13.86
C PRO A 49 -66.36 47.98 -14.37
N ALA A 50 -66.91 47.06 -15.17
CA ALA A 50 -66.32 45.76 -15.45
C ALA A 50 -65.35 45.72 -16.65
N GLY A 51 -64.47 44.72 -16.63
CA GLY A 51 -64.15 43.93 -17.82
C GLY A 51 -63.01 44.41 -18.72
N SER A 52 -61.79 43.93 -18.46
CA SER A 52 -60.77 43.67 -19.49
C SER A 52 -59.76 42.62 -18.97
N ALA A 53 -59.20 41.83 -19.89
CA ALA A 53 -58.55 40.56 -19.56
C ALA A 53 -57.25 40.66 -18.75
N ARG A 54 -56.99 39.65 -17.92
CA ARG A 54 -55.81 39.52 -17.04
C ARG A 54 -54.64 38.84 -17.79
N PRO A 55 -53.48 39.50 -17.98
CA PRO A 55 -52.22 38.80 -18.26
C PRO A 55 -51.77 38.01 -17.02
N ALA A 56 -51.20 36.82 -17.23
CA ALA A 56 -50.65 36.03 -16.14
C ALA A 56 -49.43 36.71 -15.49
N GLY A 57 -49.34 36.64 -14.16
CA GLY A 57 -48.16 37.09 -13.42
C GLY A 57 -46.96 36.16 -13.64
N PRO A 58 -45.72 36.61 -13.38
CA PRO A 58 -44.52 35.81 -13.57
C PRO A 58 -44.49 34.61 -12.62
N ALA A 59 -44.16 33.43 -13.17
CA ALA A 59 -44.04 32.21 -12.38
C ALA A 59 -42.78 32.21 -11.50
N GLY A 60 -42.94 31.79 -10.24
CA GLY A 60 -41.83 31.61 -9.29
C GLY A 60 -40.89 30.44 -9.63
N PRO A 61 -39.76 30.31 -8.92
CA PRO A 61 -38.64 29.45 -9.32
C PRO A 61 -38.86 27.96 -9.01
N ALA A 62 -39.72 27.29 -9.78
CA ALA A 62 -40.01 25.85 -9.66
C ALA A 62 -38.81 24.91 -9.93
N GLY A 63 -37.67 25.44 -10.39
CA GLY A 63 -36.48 24.66 -10.73
C GLY A 63 -35.62 24.18 -9.54
N GLN A 64 -35.58 24.93 -8.43
CA GLN A 64 -34.69 24.58 -7.31
C GLN A 64 -35.25 23.49 -6.39
N THR A 65 -36.57 23.44 -6.21
CA THR A 65 -37.25 22.46 -5.36
C THR A 65 -37.17 21.04 -5.92
N ARG A 66 -37.28 20.87 -7.24
CA ARG A 66 -37.21 19.55 -7.89
C ARG A 66 -35.82 18.91 -7.79
N LEU A 67 -34.75 19.71 -7.84
CA LEU A 67 -33.38 19.21 -7.71
C LEU A 67 -33.07 18.73 -6.28
N ARG A 68 -33.53 19.49 -5.26
CA ARG A 68 -33.42 19.07 -3.85
C ARG A 68 -34.22 17.81 -3.57
N ALA A 69 -35.45 17.70 -4.08
CA ALA A 69 -36.27 16.51 -3.92
C ALA A 69 -35.62 15.26 -4.53
N ALA A 70 -35.01 15.36 -5.73
CA ALA A 70 -34.32 14.24 -6.37
C ALA A 70 -33.08 13.77 -5.58
N VAL A 71 -32.28 14.68 -5.03
CA VAL A 71 -31.10 14.35 -4.22
C VAL A 71 -31.49 13.71 -2.88
N VAL A 72 -32.52 14.24 -2.21
CA VAL A 72 -33.04 13.66 -0.94
C VAL A 72 -33.65 12.27 -1.17
N LEU A 73 -34.38 12.07 -2.27
CA LEU A 73 -34.94 10.76 -2.64
C LEU A 73 -33.83 9.71 -2.85
N LEU A 74 -32.74 10.09 -3.53
CA LEU A 74 -31.61 9.19 -3.77
C LEU A 74 -30.93 8.75 -2.47
N LEU A 75 -30.73 9.69 -1.53
CA LEU A 75 -30.15 9.43 -0.21
C LEU A 75 -31.06 8.56 0.67
N THR A 76 -32.38 8.77 0.64
CA THR A 76 -33.32 7.94 1.41
C THR A 76 -33.47 6.52 0.86
N VAL A 77 -33.38 6.33 -0.46
CA VAL A 77 -33.34 4.98 -1.06
C VAL A 77 -32.05 4.24 -0.69
N LEU A 78 -30.89 4.92 -0.69
CA LEU A 78 -29.63 4.32 -0.24
C LEU A 78 -29.71 3.84 1.22
N LEU A 79 -30.30 4.66 2.11
CA LEU A 79 -30.39 4.35 3.54
C LEU A 79 -31.40 3.23 3.84
N ALA A 80 -32.48 3.12 3.06
CA ALA A 80 -33.53 2.11 3.27
C ALA A 80 -33.07 0.68 2.92
N VAL A 81 -32.08 0.51 2.05
CA VAL A 81 -31.54 -0.82 1.65
C VAL A 81 -30.64 -1.43 2.74
N VAL A 82 -30.13 -0.63 3.68
CA VAL A 82 -29.18 -1.07 4.72
C VAL A 82 -29.86 -1.75 5.93
N VAL A 83 -31.18 -1.62 6.09
CA VAL A 83 -31.88 -1.92 7.36
C VAL A 83 -32.71 -3.23 7.33
N ALA A 84 -32.63 -4.04 6.26
CA ALA A 84 -33.53 -5.18 6.06
C ALA A 84 -32.80 -6.54 5.90
N LEU A 85 -32.38 -7.15 7.03
CA LEU A 85 -32.06 -8.58 7.12
C LEU A 85 -32.65 -9.20 8.40
N PRO A 86 -33.18 -10.43 8.36
CA PRO A 86 -33.84 -11.07 9.50
C PRO A 86 -32.87 -11.79 10.43
N ALA A 87 -33.17 -11.82 11.73
CA ALA A 87 -32.52 -12.70 12.70
C ALA A 87 -33.25 -14.06 12.76
N ALA A 88 -32.50 -15.17 12.76
CA ALA A 88 -33.07 -16.52 12.79
C ALA A 88 -32.39 -17.43 13.82
N GLY A 89 -33.19 -17.88 14.79
CA GLY A 89 -33.21 -19.25 15.34
C GLY A 89 -31.93 -19.86 15.97
N THR A 90 -31.93 -19.99 17.30
CA THR A 90 -30.95 -20.79 18.06
C THR A 90 -31.22 -22.30 18.01
N ALA A 91 -30.18 -23.13 17.89
CA ALA A 91 -30.21 -24.56 18.29
C ALA A 91 -28.84 -25.08 18.78
N ARG A 92 -28.87 -26.01 19.73
CA ARG A 92 -27.77 -26.77 20.37
C ARG A 92 -27.83 -28.23 19.84
N ALA A 93 -26.85 -29.14 19.93
CA ALA A 93 -25.46 -29.20 20.41
C ALA A 93 -24.82 -30.48 19.83
N ALA A 94 -23.48 -30.57 19.67
CA ALA A 94 -22.78 -31.87 19.58
C ALA A 94 -21.27 -31.74 19.83
N SER A 95 -20.80 -32.10 21.03
CA SER A 95 -19.40 -32.00 21.41
C SER A 95 -18.57 -33.22 21.03
N THR A 96 -17.46 -33.00 20.34
CA THR A 96 -16.33 -33.96 20.24
C THR A 96 -15.03 -33.21 20.48
N ALA A 97 -14.37 -33.49 21.60
CA ALA A 97 -12.98 -33.07 21.81
C ALA A 97 -12.05 -33.89 20.90
N PRO A 98 -10.93 -33.33 20.41
CA PRO A 98 -9.98 -34.06 19.57
C PRO A 98 -9.32 -35.23 20.33
N GLU A 99 -9.03 -36.33 19.64
CA GLU A 99 -8.31 -37.48 20.20
C GLU A 99 -6.86 -37.08 20.55
N PRO A 100 -6.40 -37.18 21.82
CA PRO A 100 -5.12 -36.59 22.26
C PRO A 100 -3.82 -37.20 21.71
N GLU A 101 -3.87 -38.22 20.84
CA GLU A 101 -2.72 -39.10 20.54
C GLU A 101 -2.12 -38.94 19.14
N LYS A 102 -2.56 -37.98 18.32
CA LYS A 102 -2.09 -37.82 16.92
C LYS A 102 -1.71 -36.37 16.58
N PRO A 103 -0.67 -36.14 15.77
CA PRO A 103 -0.24 -34.79 15.42
C PRO A 103 -1.28 -34.04 14.58
N LEU A 104 -1.51 -32.78 14.92
CA LEU A 104 -2.33 -31.85 14.13
C LEU A 104 -1.58 -31.40 12.86
N LEU A 105 -2.27 -31.36 11.71
CA LEU A 105 -1.81 -30.54 10.59
C LEU A 105 -2.19 -29.08 10.83
N GLY A 106 -1.22 -28.17 10.70
CA GLY A 106 -1.46 -26.74 10.65
C GLY A 106 -0.81 -26.03 9.47
N ALA A 107 -1.18 -24.77 9.28
CA ALA A 107 -0.57 -23.88 8.30
C ALA A 107 -0.49 -22.42 8.82
N VAL A 108 0.59 -21.73 8.48
CA VAL A 108 0.65 -20.25 8.50
C VAL A 108 0.43 -19.79 7.06
N LEU A 109 -0.57 -18.94 6.83
CA LEU A 109 -0.88 -18.42 5.50
C LEU A 109 -0.30 -17.02 5.31
N GLU A 110 -0.18 -16.58 4.05
CA GLU A 110 0.07 -15.18 3.74
C GLU A 110 -1.24 -14.39 3.92
N TRP A 111 -1.51 -13.93 5.13
CA TRP A 111 -2.76 -13.24 5.46
C TRP A 111 -2.82 -11.87 4.81
N GLY A 112 -3.91 -11.62 4.08
CA GLY A 112 -3.99 -10.50 3.14
C GLY A 112 -3.69 -10.91 1.70
N GLU A 113 -3.02 -12.04 1.46
CA GLU A 113 -2.95 -12.71 0.16
C GLU A 113 -3.70 -14.04 0.09
N ASP A 114 -4.16 -14.66 1.18
CA ASP A 114 -4.94 -15.92 1.14
C ASP A 114 -6.09 -15.93 2.16
N SER A 115 -6.95 -16.95 2.05
CA SER A 115 -7.98 -17.24 3.03
C SER A 115 -7.90 -18.70 3.48
N ALA A 116 -8.34 -18.98 4.71
CA ALA A 116 -8.36 -20.33 5.25
C ALA A 116 -9.15 -21.29 4.36
N ALA A 117 -10.30 -20.83 3.83
CA ALA A 117 -11.15 -21.59 2.93
C ALA A 117 -10.48 -21.86 1.57
N SER A 118 -9.79 -20.87 1.00
CA SER A 118 -9.06 -21.03 -0.27
C SER A 118 -7.88 -21.99 -0.13
N PHE A 119 -7.12 -21.93 0.97
CA PHE A 119 -6.09 -22.92 1.27
C PHE A 119 -6.66 -24.34 1.39
N ALA A 120 -7.74 -24.50 2.17
CA ALA A 120 -8.39 -25.80 2.37
C ALA A 120 -8.99 -26.37 1.07
N GLU A 121 -9.49 -25.52 0.17
CA GLU A 121 -9.93 -25.91 -1.18
C GLU A 121 -8.76 -26.39 -2.04
N ARG A 122 -7.65 -25.64 -2.12
CA ARG A 122 -6.48 -26.01 -2.93
C ARG A 122 -5.79 -27.28 -2.43
N LEU A 123 -5.60 -27.42 -1.12
CA LEU A 123 -5.06 -28.64 -0.51
C LEU A 123 -6.08 -29.80 -0.58
N GLY A 124 -7.38 -29.51 -0.61
CA GLY A 124 -8.45 -30.48 -0.49
C GLY A 124 -8.53 -31.12 0.90
N ALA A 125 -8.01 -30.44 1.92
CA ALA A 125 -8.01 -30.86 3.32
C ALA A 125 -8.05 -29.62 4.22
N THR A 126 -8.82 -29.69 5.31
CA THR A 126 -8.92 -28.60 6.29
C THR A 126 -7.75 -28.67 7.27
N PRO A 127 -6.98 -27.60 7.51
CA PRO A 127 -5.98 -27.58 8.56
C PRO A 127 -6.64 -27.62 9.95
N ALA A 128 -6.10 -28.41 10.86
CA ALA A 128 -6.53 -28.46 12.26
C ALA A 128 -6.03 -27.24 13.07
N LEU A 129 -4.93 -26.61 12.66
CA LEU A 129 -4.36 -25.41 13.29
C LEU A 129 -4.04 -24.33 12.24
N LEU A 130 -4.42 -23.08 12.48
CA LEU A 130 -4.06 -21.94 11.62
C LEU A 130 -3.26 -20.92 12.40
N GLY A 131 -2.17 -20.41 11.84
CA GLY A 131 -1.30 -19.43 12.49
C GLY A 131 -1.33 -18.04 11.85
N HIS A 132 -1.36 -16.98 12.65
CA HIS A 132 -1.29 -15.56 12.24
C HIS A 132 -0.32 -14.77 13.15
N ASP A 133 0.26 -13.69 12.64
CA ASP A 133 1.16 -12.80 13.40
C ASP A 133 0.38 -11.70 14.16
N ILE A 134 0.87 -11.23 15.30
CA ILE A 134 0.29 -10.13 16.07
C ILE A 134 1.39 -9.29 16.74
N SER A 135 1.28 -7.95 16.76
CA SER A 135 2.30 -7.10 17.40
C SER A 135 2.13 -7.01 18.92
N ILE A 136 3.24 -6.86 19.65
CA ILE A 136 3.26 -6.35 21.02
C ILE A 136 4.12 -5.06 21.09
N PRO A 137 3.61 -3.95 21.66
CA PRO A 137 2.24 -3.71 22.09
C PRO A 137 1.21 -3.85 20.95
N PHE A 138 -0.01 -4.20 21.31
CA PHE A 138 -1.09 -4.45 20.35
C PHE A 138 -1.48 -3.18 19.58
N ARG A 139 -1.61 -3.28 18.25
CA ARG A 139 -1.99 -2.14 17.40
C ARG A 139 -3.49 -2.18 17.09
N SER A 140 -4.16 -1.03 17.20
CA SER A 140 -5.61 -0.95 16.95
C SER A 140 -5.99 -1.26 15.49
N SER A 141 -5.07 -1.08 14.54
CA SER A 141 -5.22 -1.48 13.12
C SER A 141 -5.28 -2.99 12.93
N GLU A 142 -4.53 -3.77 13.72
CA GLU A 142 -4.49 -5.24 13.62
C GLU A 142 -5.79 -5.90 14.09
N ARG A 143 -6.58 -5.22 14.94
CA ARG A 143 -7.83 -5.74 15.55
C ARG A 143 -8.78 -6.38 14.54
N THR A 144 -8.98 -5.75 13.39
CA THR A 144 -9.89 -6.28 12.36
C THR A 144 -9.32 -7.53 11.69
N ALA A 145 -8.00 -7.56 11.44
CA ALA A 145 -7.33 -8.72 10.85
C ALA A 145 -7.34 -9.93 11.80
N ILE A 146 -7.01 -9.74 13.08
CA ILE A 146 -7.04 -10.81 14.08
C ILE A 146 -8.47 -11.35 14.29
N LEU A 147 -9.49 -10.48 14.32
CA LEU A 147 -10.88 -10.94 14.35
C LEU A 147 -11.24 -11.77 13.11
N GLN A 148 -10.91 -11.29 11.90
CA GLN A 148 -11.16 -12.02 10.65
C GLN A 148 -10.40 -13.35 10.56
N PHE A 149 -9.21 -13.43 11.15
CA PHE A 149 -8.43 -14.67 11.28
C PHE A 149 -9.12 -15.67 12.22
N LEU A 150 -9.52 -15.23 13.42
CA LEU A 150 -10.21 -16.09 14.39
C LEU A 150 -11.58 -16.57 13.86
N ASP A 151 -12.33 -15.70 13.17
CA ASP A 151 -13.59 -16.06 12.50
C ASP A 151 -13.35 -17.11 11.39
N GLN A 152 -12.30 -16.96 10.58
CA GLN A 152 -11.93 -17.94 9.56
C GLN A 152 -11.50 -19.29 10.16
N ALA A 153 -10.71 -19.27 11.23
CA ALA A 153 -10.33 -20.49 11.95
C ALA A 153 -11.56 -21.18 12.56
N ALA A 154 -12.47 -20.43 13.19
CA ALA A 154 -13.72 -20.96 13.73
C ALA A 154 -14.65 -21.53 12.65
N ALA A 155 -14.75 -20.87 11.49
CA ALA A 155 -15.57 -21.34 10.36
C ALA A 155 -15.09 -22.68 9.77
N LEU A 156 -13.79 -22.98 9.86
CA LEU A 156 -13.22 -24.29 9.49
C LEU A 156 -13.13 -25.28 10.66
N GLY A 157 -13.49 -24.87 11.87
CA GLY A 157 -13.34 -25.67 13.07
C GLY A 157 -11.87 -25.89 13.48
N SER A 158 -10.95 -25.01 13.09
CA SER A 158 -9.51 -25.07 13.41
C SER A 158 -9.20 -24.46 14.78
N HIS A 159 -8.10 -24.88 15.40
CA HIS A 159 -7.42 -24.12 16.46
C HIS A 159 -6.65 -22.93 15.88
N ALA A 160 -6.26 -21.97 16.73
CA ALA A 160 -5.55 -20.76 16.31
C ALA A 160 -4.16 -20.69 16.98
N MET A 161 -3.16 -20.21 16.24
CA MET A 161 -1.84 -19.85 16.76
C MET A 161 -1.56 -18.37 16.49
N LEU A 162 -1.19 -17.63 17.53
CA LEU A 162 -0.77 -16.23 17.44
C LEU A 162 0.75 -16.13 17.65
N THR A 163 1.47 -15.74 16.61
CA THR A 163 2.90 -15.41 16.68
C THR A 163 3.06 -13.97 17.14
N VAL A 164 3.44 -13.78 18.41
CA VAL A 164 3.58 -12.45 19.02
C VAL A 164 4.94 -11.86 18.66
N LYS A 165 4.94 -10.74 17.93
CA LYS A 165 6.13 -10.05 17.43
C LYS A 165 6.39 -8.77 18.24
N PRO A 166 7.49 -8.68 19.02
CA PRO A 166 7.93 -7.45 19.65
C PRO A 166 8.18 -6.33 18.64
N THR A 167 7.54 -5.17 18.86
CA THR A 167 7.74 -3.94 18.08
C THR A 167 8.38 -2.82 18.91
N VAL A 168 8.76 -3.15 20.14
CA VAL A 168 9.52 -2.34 21.10
C VAL A 168 10.65 -3.21 21.68
N PRO A 169 11.70 -2.61 22.27
CA PRO A 169 12.74 -3.36 22.99
C PRO A 169 12.14 -4.30 24.05
N LEU A 170 12.72 -5.49 24.20
CA LEU A 170 12.20 -6.55 25.08
C LEU A 170 12.10 -6.11 26.54
N GLU A 171 12.97 -5.21 26.99
CA GLU A 171 12.97 -4.63 28.34
C GLU A 171 11.74 -3.75 28.63
N GLN A 172 11.01 -3.31 27.58
CA GLN A 172 9.76 -2.56 27.71
C GLN A 172 8.53 -3.49 27.79
N ILE A 173 8.70 -4.79 27.61
CA ILE A 173 7.65 -5.81 27.79
C ILE A 173 7.67 -6.26 29.26
N ASP A 174 7.33 -5.33 30.15
CA ASP A 174 7.12 -5.61 31.56
C ASP A 174 5.71 -6.18 31.84
N ALA A 175 5.39 -6.43 33.11
CA ALA A 175 4.08 -6.95 33.50
C ALA A 175 2.91 -6.02 33.11
N ALA A 176 3.11 -4.69 33.08
CA ALA A 176 2.04 -3.77 32.69
C ALA A 176 1.79 -3.79 31.18
N ALA A 177 2.86 -3.85 30.38
CA ALA A 177 2.78 -4.03 28.93
C ALA A 177 2.16 -5.39 28.56
N ALA A 178 2.60 -6.47 29.24
CA ALA A 178 2.05 -7.82 29.07
C ALA A 178 0.55 -7.86 29.43
N ARG A 179 0.15 -7.34 30.59
CA ARG A 179 -1.25 -7.27 31.03
C ARG A 179 -2.14 -6.51 30.04
N SER A 180 -1.65 -5.39 29.52
CA SER A 180 -2.38 -4.60 28.51
C SER A 180 -2.51 -5.34 27.17
N PHE A 181 -1.51 -6.15 26.79
CA PHE A 181 -1.56 -6.97 25.58
C PHE A 181 -2.54 -8.14 25.74
N VAL A 182 -2.40 -8.93 26.82
CA VAL A 182 -3.28 -10.07 27.13
C VAL A 182 -4.75 -9.64 27.18
N ALA A 183 -5.05 -8.54 27.88
CA ALA A 183 -6.43 -8.04 27.98
C ALA A 183 -7.07 -7.67 26.62
N GLU A 184 -6.31 -7.20 25.63
CA GLU A 184 -6.84 -6.98 24.28
C GLU A 184 -6.96 -8.29 23.48
N VAL A 185 -6.01 -9.23 23.63
CA VAL A 185 -6.10 -10.56 23.01
C VAL A 185 -7.34 -11.30 23.49
N GLU A 186 -7.59 -11.39 24.79
CA GLU A 186 -8.76 -12.05 25.36
C GLU A 186 -10.08 -11.40 24.93
N LYS A 187 -10.11 -10.07 24.89
CA LYS A 187 -11.26 -9.30 24.40
C LYS A 187 -11.55 -9.52 22.91
N ILE A 188 -10.55 -9.94 22.13
CA ILE A 188 -10.66 -10.29 20.72
C ILE A 188 -11.04 -11.78 20.56
N SER A 189 -10.47 -12.67 21.37
CA SER A 189 -10.71 -14.12 21.32
C SER A 189 -11.92 -14.61 22.15
N ALA A 190 -12.63 -13.74 22.88
CA ALA A 190 -13.72 -14.09 23.79
C ALA A 190 -14.84 -15.00 23.21
N ASN A 191 -15.06 -14.98 21.89
CA ASN A 191 -16.03 -15.84 21.20
C ASN A 191 -15.41 -17.07 20.52
N PHE A 192 -14.08 -17.12 20.39
CA PHE A 192 -13.36 -18.23 19.79
C PHE A 192 -13.48 -19.48 20.68
N ARG A 193 -13.70 -20.64 20.07
CA ARG A 193 -13.96 -21.91 20.77
C ARG A 193 -12.83 -22.94 20.63
N GLY A 194 -11.84 -22.67 19.79
CA GLY A 194 -10.64 -23.50 19.70
C GLY A 194 -9.60 -23.14 20.75
N GLN A 195 -8.61 -24.02 20.88
CA GLN A 195 -7.41 -23.72 21.65
C GLN A 195 -6.61 -22.61 20.97
N MET A 196 -6.03 -21.71 21.76
CA MET A 196 -5.19 -20.62 21.28
C MET A 196 -3.73 -20.87 21.68
N LEU A 197 -2.87 -21.14 20.71
CA LEU A 197 -1.42 -21.27 20.93
C LEU A 197 -0.81 -19.86 20.84
N VAL A 198 -0.07 -19.44 21.87
CA VAL A 198 0.64 -18.15 21.89
C VAL A 198 2.13 -18.42 21.76
N ARG A 199 2.67 -18.08 20.60
CA ARG A 199 4.08 -18.23 20.29
C ARG A 199 4.78 -16.89 20.43
N PHE A 200 5.44 -16.68 21.57
CA PHE A 200 6.06 -15.39 21.88
C PHE A 200 7.47 -15.27 21.30
N ALA A 201 7.65 -14.30 20.40
CA ALA A 201 8.94 -13.88 19.83
C ALA A 201 9.81 -15.06 19.37
N PRO A 202 9.35 -15.88 18.39
CA PRO A 202 10.10 -17.03 17.92
C PRO A 202 11.41 -16.63 17.24
N ASP A 203 12.23 -17.63 16.93
CA ASP A 203 13.55 -17.49 16.29
C ASP A 203 14.49 -16.56 17.08
N MET A 204 14.30 -16.48 18.41
CA MET A 204 15.01 -15.54 19.29
C MET A 204 16.53 -15.78 19.39
N ASN A 205 17.00 -16.97 19.01
CA ASN A 205 18.41 -17.31 18.88
C ASN A 205 19.01 -16.84 17.53
N GLY A 206 18.17 -16.55 16.54
CA GLY A 206 18.53 -16.03 15.22
C GLY A 206 18.97 -14.56 15.22
N SER A 207 19.57 -14.14 14.10
CA SER A 207 20.19 -12.82 13.96
C SER A 207 19.32 -11.76 13.25
N TRP A 208 18.30 -12.21 12.51
CA TRP A 208 17.51 -11.41 11.55
C TRP A 208 16.34 -10.63 12.15
N LEU A 209 16.07 -10.79 13.45
CA LEU A 209 14.95 -10.15 14.17
C LEU A 209 15.45 -9.17 15.22
N ASP A 210 14.69 -8.11 15.49
CA ASP A 210 15.10 -7.07 16.45
C ASP A 210 15.19 -7.57 17.90
N TRP A 211 14.46 -8.62 18.24
CA TRP A 211 14.52 -9.34 19.51
C TRP A 211 15.56 -10.48 19.54
N GLY A 212 16.28 -10.70 18.44
CA GLY A 212 17.27 -11.76 18.31
C GLY A 212 18.47 -11.59 19.25
N GLN A 213 19.01 -12.72 19.71
CA GLN A 213 20.25 -12.85 20.48
C GLN A 213 20.29 -12.06 21.81
N GLN A 214 19.14 -11.86 22.45
CA GLN A 214 18.99 -11.13 23.73
C GLN A 214 18.45 -12.04 24.85
N PRO A 215 19.22 -13.04 25.33
CA PRO A 215 18.71 -14.14 26.17
C PRO A 215 18.06 -13.68 27.49
N ALA A 216 18.67 -12.73 28.21
CA ALA A 216 18.15 -12.24 29.48
C ALA A 216 16.81 -11.48 29.30
N ALA A 217 16.76 -10.53 28.36
CA ALA A 217 15.56 -9.74 28.09
C ALA A 217 14.45 -10.63 27.51
N TYR A 218 14.79 -11.57 26.63
CA TYR A 218 13.85 -12.56 26.08
C TYR A 218 13.18 -13.39 27.17
N ARG A 219 13.97 -13.99 28.07
CA ARG A 219 13.45 -14.83 29.16
C ARG A 219 12.57 -14.01 30.12
N SER A 220 12.92 -12.75 30.38
CA SER A 220 12.10 -11.83 31.18
C SER A 220 10.75 -11.54 30.50
N ALA A 221 10.77 -11.12 29.23
CA ALA A 221 9.57 -10.77 28.47
C ALA A 221 8.64 -11.98 28.24
N PHE A 222 9.19 -13.15 27.90
CA PHE A 222 8.41 -14.38 27.76
C PHE A 222 7.69 -14.72 29.06
N ARG A 223 8.40 -14.67 30.20
CA ARG A 223 7.81 -14.98 31.52
C ARG A 223 6.76 -13.96 31.94
N ALA A 224 6.92 -12.69 31.59
CA ALA A 224 5.89 -11.66 31.83
C ALA A 224 4.60 -11.95 31.05
N VAL A 225 4.71 -12.26 29.74
CA VAL A 225 3.54 -12.61 28.91
C VAL A 225 2.89 -13.93 29.32
N ALA A 226 3.70 -14.96 29.63
CA ALA A 226 3.21 -16.25 30.09
C ALA A 226 2.47 -16.15 31.43
N ALA A 227 2.98 -15.36 32.38
CA ALA A 227 2.34 -15.18 33.68
C ALA A 227 0.94 -14.53 33.56
N GLU A 228 0.81 -13.52 32.71
CA GLU A 228 -0.47 -12.81 32.50
C GLU A 228 -1.51 -13.72 31.84
N PHE A 229 -1.16 -14.49 30.78
CA PHE A 229 -2.10 -15.46 30.18
C PHE A 229 -2.54 -16.56 31.15
N LYS A 230 -1.66 -17.00 32.07
CA LYS A 230 -2.00 -18.00 33.10
C LYS A 230 -2.82 -17.41 34.25
N GLU A 231 -2.69 -16.12 34.56
CA GLU A 231 -3.56 -15.46 35.55
C GLU A 231 -5.02 -15.40 35.05
N THR A 232 -5.24 -15.24 33.74
CA THR A 232 -6.55 -14.93 33.17
C THR A 232 -7.25 -16.10 32.45
N ASN A 233 -6.52 -16.97 31.72
CA ASN A 233 -7.11 -18.02 30.88
C ASN A 233 -6.22 -19.28 30.70
N ASP A 234 -5.69 -19.80 31.82
CA ASP A 234 -4.83 -21.00 31.91
C ASP A 234 -5.38 -22.26 31.19
N ALA A 235 -6.71 -22.37 31.04
CA ALA A 235 -7.34 -23.53 30.40
C ALA A 235 -7.59 -23.37 28.88
N GLY A 236 -7.46 -22.15 28.32
CA GLY A 236 -7.79 -21.84 26.93
C GLY A 236 -6.60 -21.45 26.06
N THR A 237 -5.47 -21.11 26.68
CA THR A 237 -4.26 -20.58 26.02
C THR A 237 -3.06 -21.47 26.31
N VAL A 238 -2.19 -21.69 25.32
CA VAL A 238 -0.98 -22.52 25.44
C VAL A 238 0.26 -21.71 25.06
N MET A 239 1.20 -21.53 25.98
CA MET A 239 2.46 -20.84 25.71
C MET A 239 3.47 -21.74 24.99
N VAL A 240 3.86 -21.32 23.77
CA VAL A 240 4.82 -22.01 22.90
C VAL A 240 6.17 -21.28 22.91
N TRP A 241 7.25 -21.99 23.25
CA TRP A 241 8.63 -21.53 23.09
C TRP A 241 9.26 -22.18 21.85
N GLU A 242 9.68 -21.38 20.87
CA GLU A 242 10.11 -21.87 19.55
C GLU A 242 11.37 -21.14 19.05
N PRO A 243 12.56 -21.73 19.21
CA PRO A 243 13.78 -21.25 18.56
C PRO A 243 13.87 -21.66 17.09
N TYR A 244 14.83 -21.08 16.39
CA TYR A 244 15.22 -21.49 15.04
C TYR A 244 16.30 -22.58 15.09
N LEU A 245 16.23 -23.54 14.17
CA LEU A 245 17.16 -24.66 14.05
C LEU A 245 18.63 -24.22 14.00
N GLY A 246 19.44 -24.65 14.97
CA GLY A 246 20.86 -24.30 15.10
C GLY A 246 21.82 -25.01 14.13
N ARG A 247 21.40 -25.32 12.89
CA ARG A 247 22.24 -26.02 11.90
C ARG A 247 23.54 -25.26 11.60
N ASP A 248 23.43 -23.93 11.48
CA ASP A 248 24.53 -23.02 11.15
C ASP A 248 24.87 -22.10 12.35
N TYR A 249 24.75 -22.61 13.58
CA TYR A 249 25.00 -21.83 14.80
C TYR A 249 26.51 -21.70 15.11
N PRO A 250 27.00 -20.54 15.60
CA PRO A 250 26.26 -19.30 15.83
C PRO A 250 25.96 -18.55 14.54
N PHE A 251 24.74 -18.00 14.47
CA PHE A 251 24.36 -17.09 13.40
C PHE A 251 25.15 -15.77 13.50
N GLU A 252 25.09 -14.95 12.44
CA GLU A 252 25.67 -13.61 12.45
C GLU A 252 25.27 -12.80 13.69
N ARG A 253 26.12 -11.88 14.13
CA ARG A 253 25.86 -11.11 15.35
C ARG A 253 24.81 -10.02 15.12
N ASN A 254 23.67 -10.15 15.79
CA ASN A 254 22.62 -9.13 15.84
C ASN A 254 23.13 -7.83 16.49
N ARG A 255 22.66 -6.68 16.00
CA ARG A 255 23.01 -5.34 16.50
C ARG A 255 22.73 -5.13 18.00
N ASN A 256 21.75 -5.84 18.56
CA ASN A 256 21.30 -5.76 19.94
C ASN A 256 21.89 -6.87 20.83
N ALA A 257 22.73 -7.76 20.30
CA ALA A 257 23.30 -8.87 21.08
C ALA A 257 24.24 -8.36 22.20
N PRO A 258 24.15 -8.88 23.46
CA PRO A 258 24.94 -8.44 24.60
C PRO A 258 26.46 -8.43 24.36
N ALA A 259 27.12 -7.29 24.59
CA ALA A 259 28.55 -7.11 24.33
C ALA A 259 29.43 -8.09 25.14
N ALA A 260 30.56 -8.50 24.57
CA ALA A 260 31.52 -9.38 25.23
C ALA A 260 31.94 -8.83 26.61
N GLY A 261 31.94 -9.70 27.63
CA GLY A 261 32.20 -9.34 29.03
C GLY A 261 31.02 -8.70 29.78
N SER A 262 29.83 -8.59 29.18
CA SER A 262 28.59 -8.26 29.89
C SER A 262 27.94 -9.51 30.52
N GLU A 263 27.11 -9.33 31.55
CA GLU A 263 26.35 -10.44 32.16
C GLU A 263 25.45 -11.17 31.14
N GLY A 264 24.91 -10.44 30.16
CA GLY A 264 24.12 -11.03 29.07
C GLY A 264 24.94 -11.85 28.08
N PHE A 265 26.25 -11.60 27.96
CA PHE A 265 27.14 -12.40 27.11
C PHE A 265 27.53 -13.72 27.79
N ALA A 266 27.65 -13.73 29.12
CA ALA A 266 27.85 -14.96 29.91
C ALA A 266 26.64 -15.92 29.89
N LEU A 267 25.54 -15.55 29.23
CA LEU A 267 24.46 -16.47 28.88
C LEU A 267 24.63 -17.09 27.49
N LEU A 268 25.37 -16.44 26.58
CA LEU A 268 25.64 -16.91 25.21
C LEU A 268 26.86 -17.84 25.17
N ASP A 269 27.89 -17.49 25.94
CA ASP A 269 29.02 -18.35 26.31
C ASP A 269 28.54 -19.40 27.32
N THR A 270 27.99 -20.49 26.79
CA THR A 270 27.41 -21.62 27.56
C THR A 270 28.49 -22.58 28.06
N ASN A 271 29.65 -22.60 27.41
CA ASN A 271 30.76 -23.49 27.77
C ASN A 271 31.70 -22.86 28.84
N GLY A 272 31.71 -21.52 28.95
CA GLY A 272 32.45 -20.74 29.94
C GLY A 272 33.90 -20.40 29.57
N ASP A 273 34.29 -20.49 28.29
CA ASP A 273 35.67 -20.24 27.83
C ASP A 273 35.97 -18.77 27.46
N GLY A 274 34.94 -17.90 27.45
CA GLY A 274 35.03 -16.48 27.12
C GLY A 274 34.84 -16.15 25.64
N ILE A 275 34.59 -17.16 24.80
CA ILE A 275 34.26 -17.06 23.38
C ILE A 275 32.78 -17.43 23.22
N TRP A 276 32.14 -16.94 22.15
CA TRP A 276 30.81 -17.40 21.75
C TRP A 276 30.93 -17.98 20.34
N ASP A 277 30.93 -19.31 20.22
CA ASP A 277 31.15 -20.02 18.96
C ASP A 277 30.27 -21.27 18.78
N GLY A 278 30.59 -22.14 17.80
CA GLY A 278 29.80 -23.33 17.48
C GLY A 278 29.85 -24.44 18.52
N ALA A 279 30.71 -24.32 19.54
CA ALA A 279 30.69 -25.18 20.72
C ALA A 279 29.57 -24.81 21.71
N ASP A 280 28.96 -23.63 21.58
CA ASP A 280 27.88 -23.21 22.46
C ASP A 280 26.50 -23.78 22.12
N GLY A 281 25.69 -23.98 23.15
CA GLY A 281 24.30 -24.43 23.00
C GLY A 281 23.44 -23.38 22.30
N ALA A 282 22.79 -23.78 21.20
CA ALA A 282 21.97 -22.87 20.40
C ALA A 282 20.65 -22.47 21.07
N TYR A 283 20.17 -23.22 22.06
CA TYR A 283 18.81 -23.07 22.60
C TYR A 283 18.79 -22.78 24.10
N ALA A 284 19.69 -23.40 24.89
CA ALA A 284 19.76 -23.26 26.34
C ALA A 284 19.76 -21.80 26.88
N PRO A 285 20.45 -20.82 26.26
CA PRO A 285 20.46 -19.42 26.72
C PRO A 285 19.08 -18.77 26.78
N TYR A 286 18.15 -19.25 25.96
CA TYR A 286 16.85 -18.63 25.72
C TYR A 286 15.69 -19.34 26.43
N TYR A 287 15.93 -20.49 27.06
CA TYR A 287 14.84 -21.30 27.65
C TYR A 287 14.19 -20.58 28.86
N PRO A 288 12.88 -20.25 28.82
CA PRO A 288 12.22 -19.48 29.89
C PRO A 288 12.00 -20.27 31.20
N GLY A 289 11.97 -21.60 31.14
CA GLY A 289 11.71 -22.51 32.27
C GLY A 289 10.44 -23.37 32.08
N ASP A 290 10.44 -24.56 32.66
CA ASP A 290 9.38 -25.57 32.49
C ASP A 290 8.01 -25.12 33.04
N ASP A 291 7.99 -24.11 33.91
CA ASP A 291 6.81 -23.49 34.52
C ASP A 291 6.15 -22.45 33.59
N ALA A 292 6.93 -21.81 32.72
CA ALA A 292 6.46 -20.83 31.75
C ALA A 292 6.13 -21.45 30.39
N VAL A 293 6.87 -22.48 29.97
CA VAL A 293 6.70 -23.15 28.67
C VAL A 293 5.74 -24.32 28.78
N GLU A 294 4.71 -24.36 27.94
CA GLU A 294 3.77 -25.49 27.86
C GLU A 294 4.07 -26.39 26.67
N TRP A 295 4.30 -25.81 25.50
CA TRP A 295 4.70 -26.52 24.27
C TRP A 295 6.08 -26.05 23.81
N VAL A 296 6.85 -26.97 23.25
CA VAL A 296 8.15 -26.69 22.64
C VAL A 296 7.99 -26.72 21.13
N GLY A 297 8.25 -25.60 20.47
CA GLY A 297 8.30 -25.49 19.02
C GLY A 297 9.73 -25.61 18.50
N LEU A 298 9.89 -25.85 17.19
CA LEU A 298 11.14 -25.60 16.47
C LEU A 298 10.83 -25.14 15.04
N SER A 299 11.41 -24.00 14.64
CA SER A 299 11.45 -23.57 13.23
C SER A 299 12.57 -24.31 12.51
N ALA A 300 12.24 -25.26 11.63
CA ALA A 300 13.22 -26.03 10.86
C ALA A 300 12.80 -26.14 9.39
N TYR A 301 13.56 -25.50 8.50
CA TYR A 301 13.28 -25.43 7.06
C TYR A 301 14.33 -26.20 6.26
N HIS A 302 13.94 -26.77 5.12
CA HIS A 302 14.92 -27.22 4.13
C HIS A 302 15.37 -26.03 3.29
N ASP A 303 16.57 -25.53 3.61
CA ASP A 303 17.22 -24.38 2.96
C ASP A 303 18.75 -24.57 3.04
N ASP A 304 19.36 -25.14 1.99
CA ASP A 304 20.81 -25.35 1.92
C ASP A 304 21.61 -24.08 1.52
N THR A 305 20.97 -22.91 1.43
CA THR A 305 21.70 -21.70 1.02
C THR A 305 22.63 -21.16 2.11
N ALA A 306 22.34 -21.42 3.39
CA ALA A 306 23.12 -20.96 4.56
C ALA A 306 23.43 -19.44 4.53
N GLY A 307 22.50 -18.61 4.04
CA GLY A 307 22.69 -17.16 3.88
C GLY A 307 23.56 -16.75 2.69
N THR A 308 23.93 -17.69 1.82
CA THR A 308 24.61 -17.45 0.54
C THR A 308 23.63 -17.45 -0.63
N ALA A 309 24.14 -17.48 -1.87
CA ALA A 309 23.32 -17.40 -3.07
C ALA A 309 22.24 -18.50 -3.13
N ALA A 310 21.06 -18.14 -3.62
CA ALA A 310 19.93 -19.05 -3.78
C ALA A 310 20.25 -20.25 -4.70
N VAL A 311 20.04 -21.46 -4.18
CA VAL A 311 20.20 -22.74 -4.89
C VAL A 311 19.02 -23.64 -4.56
N ASN A 312 18.48 -24.32 -5.58
CA ASN A 312 17.39 -25.29 -5.42
C ASN A 312 17.97 -26.70 -5.21
N THR A 313 17.97 -27.21 -3.97
CA THR A 313 18.43 -28.56 -3.62
C THR A 313 17.25 -29.47 -3.25
N VAL A 314 17.47 -30.79 -3.26
CA VAL A 314 16.50 -31.78 -2.76
C VAL A 314 17.04 -32.31 -1.44
N ALA A 315 16.18 -32.34 -0.41
CA ALA A 315 16.54 -32.81 0.92
C ALA A 315 17.13 -34.22 0.92
N ALA A 316 18.21 -34.40 1.68
CA ALA A 316 18.87 -35.69 1.84
C ALA A 316 17.98 -36.65 2.67
N PRO A 317 17.99 -37.98 2.41
CA PRO A 317 17.19 -38.92 3.20
C PRO A 317 17.50 -38.85 4.69
N GLY A 318 16.49 -38.57 5.51
CA GLY A 318 16.61 -38.44 6.97
C GLY A 318 17.19 -37.11 7.46
N GLU A 319 17.34 -36.11 6.58
CA GLU A 319 17.83 -34.76 6.92
C GLU A 319 17.05 -34.13 8.09
N LEU A 320 15.72 -34.09 8.02
CA LEU A 320 14.89 -33.52 9.10
C LEU A 320 15.09 -34.28 10.43
N ALA A 321 15.13 -35.62 10.37
CA ALA A 321 15.33 -36.45 11.56
C ALA A 321 16.75 -36.32 12.15
N GLY A 322 17.75 -35.90 11.35
CA GLY A 322 19.08 -35.54 11.81
C GLY A 322 19.14 -34.14 12.41
N MET A 323 18.46 -33.17 11.78
CA MET A 323 18.30 -31.80 12.28
C MET A 323 17.70 -31.77 13.70
N LEU A 324 16.62 -32.53 13.94
CA LEU A 324 15.95 -32.58 15.25
C LEU A 324 16.81 -33.14 16.39
N THR A 325 17.87 -33.90 16.09
CA THR A 325 18.67 -34.62 17.10
C THR A 325 20.18 -34.34 17.05
N GLY A 326 20.60 -33.27 16.39
CA GLY A 326 22.04 -32.95 16.27
C GLY A 326 22.41 -31.54 15.79
N ALA A 327 21.45 -30.66 15.56
CA ALA A 327 21.71 -29.27 15.19
C ALA A 327 21.85 -28.37 16.44
N GLY A 328 22.84 -27.48 16.46
CA GLY A 328 23.07 -26.54 17.57
C GLY A 328 23.89 -27.10 18.73
N ASN A 329 24.74 -28.11 18.46
CA ASN A 329 25.58 -28.83 19.42
C ASN A 329 24.80 -29.59 20.54
N GLU A 330 23.49 -29.80 20.39
CA GLU A 330 22.65 -30.55 21.32
C GLU A 330 21.55 -31.35 20.60
N ASP A 331 21.07 -32.45 21.22
CA ASP A 331 19.87 -33.16 20.76
C ASP A 331 18.64 -32.38 21.25
N PHE A 332 18.09 -31.52 20.39
CA PHE A 332 16.97 -30.65 20.73
C PHE A 332 15.74 -31.45 21.18
N TYR A 333 15.40 -32.51 20.45
CA TYR A 333 14.22 -33.31 20.75
C TYR A 333 14.35 -34.03 22.09
N ALA A 334 15.47 -34.74 22.31
CA ALA A 334 15.69 -35.43 23.59
C ALA A 334 15.72 -34.44 24.77
N THR A 335 16.35 -33.27 24.60
CA THR A 335 16.59 -32.31 25.68
C THR A 335 15.35 -31.49 26.05
N TYR A 336 14.63 -30.94 25.07
CA TYR A 336 13.50 -30.03 25.32
C TYR A 336 12.13 -30.68 25.23
N VAL A 337 11.99 -31.79 24.48
CA VAL A 337 10.70 -32.47 24.29
C VAL A 337 10.59 -33.69 25.22
N GLU A 338 11.51 -34.65 25.12
CA GLU A 338 11.41 -35.90 25.87
C GLU A 338 11.71 -35.73 27.36
N GLN A 339 12.89 -35.21 27.71
CA GLN A 339 13.32 -35.06 29.11
C GLN A 339 12.43 -34.12 29.94
N ARG A 340 11.75 -33.17 29.29
CA ARG A 340 10.85 -32.18 29.92
C ARG A 340 9.37 -32.51 29.79
N ASP A 341 9.06 -33.66 29.20
CA ASP A 341 7.71 -34.19 29.00
C ASP A 341 6.78 -33.28 28.16
N LYS A 342 7.33 -32.34 27.37
CA LYS A 342 6.54 -31.32 26.64
C LYS A 342 6.00 -31.84 25.30
N PRO A 343 4.83 -31.39 24.83
CA PRO A 343 4.39 -31.58 23.45
C PRO A 343 5.28 -30.80 22.47
N PHE A 344 5.51 -31.37 21.28
CA PHE A 344 6.36 -30.77 20.24
C PHE A 344 5.55 -30.21 19.06
N LEU A 345 5.91 -29.01 18.61
CA LEU A 345 5.42 -28.36 17.41
C LEU A 345 6.57 -28.17 16.43
N LEU A 346 6.42 -28.62 15.18
CA LEU A 346 7.38 -28.35 14.11
C LEU A 346 6.82 -27.29 13.17
N GLN A 347 7.41 -26.09 13.10
CA GLN A 347 7.15 -25.20 11.95
C GLN A 347 8.17 -25.51 10.85
N THR A 348 7.68 -25.75 9.62
CA THR A 348 8.55 -26.13 8.52
C THR A 348 8.00 -25.73 7.14
N ALA A 349 8.91 -25.60 6.18
CA ALA A 349 8.65 -25.60 4.75
C ALA A 349 9.97 -25.91 4.01
N ALA A 350 9.90 -26.09 2.69
CA ALA A 350 11.07 -26.27 1.84
C ALA A 350 11.26 -25.08 0.89
N PHE A 351 12.52 -24.64 0.76
CA PHE A 351 12.95 -23.56 -0.11
C PHE A 351 12.73 -23.93 -1.58
N TYR A 352 12.15 -23.00 -2.34
CA TYR A 352 12.23 -23.02 -3.81
C TYR A 352 12.32 -21.60 -4.33
N SER A 353 13.19 -21.37 -5.32
CA SER A 353 13.24 -20.10 -6.04
C SER A 353 13.19 -20.32 -7.56
N PRO A 354 12.21 -19.74 -8.28
CA PRO A 354 12.19 -19.75 -9.75
C PRO A 354 13.40 -19.05 -10.41
N ALA A 355 14.11 -18.21 -9.65
CA ALA A 355 15.32 -17.52 -10.10
C ALA A 355 16.61 -18.30 -9.83
N ALA A 356 16.57 -19.31 -8.96
CA ALA A 356 17.72 -20.15 -8.64
C ALA A 356 17.87 -21.33 -9.62
N GLY A 357 19.13 -21.71 -9.87
CA GLY A 357 19.44 -22.98 -10.54
C GLY A 357 19.33 -24.16 -9.58
N GLY A 358 19.03 -25.34 -10.11
CA GLY A 358 19.03 -26.60 -9.34
C GLY A 358 17.87 -27.51 -9.68
N ALA A 359 17.35 -28.21 -8.66
CA ALA A 359 16.26 -29.17 -8.76
C ALA A 359 14.91 -28.51 -9.09
N ALA A 360 13.95 -29.32 -9.56
CA ALA A 360 12.59 -28.88 -9.83
C ALA A 360 11.79 -28.80 -8.52
N GLU A 361 11.00 -27.74 -8.35
CA GLU A 361 10.10 -27.48 -7.21
C GLU A 361 9.41 -28.75 -6.68
N ALA A 362 8.76 -29.49 -7.57
CA ALA A 362 7.98 -30.67 -7.22
C ALA A 362 8.82 -31.77 -6.55
N ASP A 363 10.10 -31.93 -6.90
CA ASP A 363 10.97 -32.94 -6.31
C ASP A 363 11.42 -32.52 -4.91
N ILE A 364 11.76 -31.24 -4.74
CA ILE A 364 12.16 -30.63 -3.46
C ILE A 364 11.01 -30.72 -2.45
N LYS A 365 9.85 -30.20 -2.84
CA LYS A 365 8.66 -30.11 -1.99
C LYS A 365 8.15 -31.49 -1.60
N ARG A 366 8.13 -32.46 -2.52
CA ARG A 366 7.74 -33.86 -2.22
C ARG A 366 8.72 -34.54 -1.27
N ALA A 367 10.03 -34.42 -1.50
CA ALA A 367 11.04 -35.04 -0.64
C ALA A 367 10.96 -34.52 0.80
N TRP A 368 10.78 -33.20 0.98
CA TRP A 368 10.64 -32.62 2.30
C TRP A 368 9.29 -32.92 2.96
N TRP A 369 8.19 -32.91 2.19
CA TRP A 369 6.86 -33.28 2.70
C TRP A 369 6.81 -34.74 3.17
N ASP A 370 7.39 -35.67 2.40
CA ASP A 370 7.48 -37.08 2.80
C ASP A 370 8.28 -37.23 4.11
N GLN A 371 9.43 -36.55 4.27
CA GLN A 371 10.19 -36.55 5.54
C GLN A 371 9.44 -35.89 6.70
N THR A 372 8.69 -34.82 6.43
CA THR A 372 7.89 -34.12 7.44
C THR A 372 6.79 -35.02 8.00
N LEU A 373 6.05 -35.71 7.13
CA LEU A 373 5.00 -36.67 7.52
C LEU A 373 5.59 -37.90 8.22
N GLU A 374 6.74 -38.41 7.76
CA GLU A 374 7.45 -39.51 8.41
C GLU A 374 7.88 -39.12 9.83
N ALA A 375 8.56 -37.97 9.99
CA ALA A 375 9.01 -37.50 11.29
C ALA A 375 7.83 -37.37 12.27
N ALA A 376 6.77 -36.68 11.86
CA ALA A 376 5.60 -36.41 12.69
C ALA A 376 4.85 -37.66 13.18
N THR A 377 4.87 -38.74 12.40
CA THR A 377 4.12 -39.97 12.68
C THR A 377 5.01 -41.11 13.18
N SER A 378 6.32 -40.90 13.24
CA SER A 378 7.28 -41.88 13.72
C SER A 378 7.19 -42.10 15.24
N ALA A 379 7.42 -43.33 15.68
CA ALA A 379 7.57 -43.63 17.11
C ALA A 379 8.80 -42.95 17.75
N ARG A 380 9.79 -42.53 16.94
CA ARG A 380 10.98 -41.79 17.41
C ARG A 380 10.61 -40.38 17.87
N PHE A 381 9.64 -39.74 17.22
CA PHE A 381 9.18 -38.40 17.56
C PHE A 381 7.73 -38.44 18.08
N GLY A 382 7.42 -39.41 18.95
CA GLY A 382 6.06 -39.70 19.43
C GLY A 382 5.39 -38.62 20.28
N LYS A 383 6.10 -37.55 20.68
CA LYS A 383 5.54 -36.34 21.32
C LYS A 383 5.19 -35.22 20.34
N THR A 384 5.28 -35.47 19.03
CA THR A 384 4.88 -34.47 18.01
C THR A 384 3.37 -34.25 18.05
N ALA A 385 2.96 -33.08 18.53
CA ALA A 385 1.56 -32.70 18.69
C ALA A 385 1.05 -31.84 17.53
N ALA A 386 1.93 -31.14 16.80
CA ALA A 386 1.57 -30.42 15.58
C ALA A 386 2.72 -30.32 14.59
N VAL A 387 2.38 -30.31 13.30
CA VAL A 387 3.24 -29.83 12.21
C VAL A 387 2.56 -28.65 11.56
N VAL A 388 3.22 -27.51 11.50
CA VAL A 388 2.72 -26.28 10.88
C VAL A 388 3.53 -25.99 9.62
N TRP A 389 2.89 -26.09 8.45
CA TRP A 389 3.52 -25.72 7.19
C TRP A 389 3.53 -24.19 7.02
N ASP A 390 4.65 -23.63 6.57
CA ASP A 390 4.74 -22.21 6.20
C ASP A 390 4.28 -22.00 4.75
N GLU A 391 2.99 -21.67 4.58
CA GLU A 391 2.34 -21.44 3.27
C GLU A 391 2.42 -19.95 2.88
N ARG A 392 3.65 -19.43 2.80
CA ARG A 392 3.95 -18.03 2.45
C ARG A 392 4.97 -17.93 1.33
N THR A 393 5.26 -16.70 0.92
CA THR A 393 6.40 -16.37 0.05
C THR A 393 7.33 -15.40 0.76
N SER A 394 8.62 -15.40 0.44
CA SER A 394 9.58 -14.46 1.05
C SER A 394 10.72 -14.09 0.10
N THR A 395 11.75 -13.39 0.58
CA THR A 395 12.97 -13.07 -0.19
C THR A 395 14.21 -13.16 0.65
N ARG A 396 15.33 -13.49 0.00
CA ARG A 396 16.70 -13.23 0.48
C ARG A 396 17.38 -12.15 -0.39
N ASP A 397 18.57 -11.71 0.03
CA ASP A 397 19.51 -10.87 -0.73
C ASP A 397 18.91 -9.58 -1.32
N THR A 398 18.48 -8.66 -0.45
CA THR A 398 17.86 -7.37 -0.82
C THR A 398 16.72 -7.47 -1.86
N GLY A 399 16.10 -8.65 -1.96
CA GLY A 399 14.98 -8.93 -2.84
C GLY A 399 15.34 -9.49 -4.23
N VAL A 400 16.59 -9.92 -4.43
CA VAL A 400 17.06 -10.54 -5.68
C VAL A 400 16.54 -11.97 -5.86
N ALA A 401 16.38 -12.73 -4.77
CA ALA A 401 15.95 -14.13 -4.81
C ALA A 401 14.53 -14.31 -4.23
N SER A 402 13.54 -14.44 -5.11
CA SER A 402 12.15 -14.78 -4.76
C SER A 402 12.05 -16.19 -4.19
N ILE A 403 11.58 -16.37 -2.96
CA ILE A 403 11.39 -17.69 -2.34
C ILE A 403 9.90 -18.02 -2.25
N ASP A 404 9.52 -19.20 -2.70
CA ASP A 404 8.19 -19.78 -2.58
C ASP A 404 8.23 -20.94 -1.58
N TRP A 405 7.57 -20.78 -0.43
CA TRP A 405 7.47 -21.84 0.59
C TRP A 405 6.21 -22.70 0.42
N THR A 406 5.29 -22.27 -0.44
CA THR A 406 3.98 -22.92 -0.58
C THR A 406 4.07 -24.37 -1.03
N ILE A 407 3.07 -25.17 -0.65
CA ILE A 407 2.82 -26.52 -1.16
C ILE A 407 1.54 -26.58 -2.00
N THR A 408 0.66 -25.58 -1.90
CA THR A 408 -0.58 -25.49 -2.67
C THR A 408 -0.52 -24.50 -3.86
N GLY A 409 0.61 -23.83 -4.08
CA GLY A 409 0.80 -22.88 -5.20
C GLY A 409 0.66 -23.54 -6.59
N ASN A 410 0.91 -24.83 -6.69
CA ASN A 410 0.76 -25.64 -7.90
C ASN A 410 -0.26 -26.78 -7.67
N ALA A 411 -1.26 -26.89 -8.55
CA ALA A 411 -2.34 -27.88 -8.41
C ALA A 411 -1.85 -29.35 -8.44
N ASP A 412 -0.83 -29.68 -9.24
CA ASP A 412 -0.27 -31.04 -9.30
C ASP A 412 0.58 -31.35 -8.05
N LEU A 413 1.20 -30.32 -7.45
CA LEU A 413 1.89 -30.45 -6.17
C LEU A 413 0.90 -30.62 -5.02
N ALA A 414 -0.14 -29.78 -4.97
CA ALA A 414 -1.21 -29.86 -3.98
C ALA A 414 -1.90 -31.23 -3.99
N ALA A 415 -2.22 -31.76 -5.18
CA ALA A 415 -2.81 -33.08 -5.34
C ALA A 415 -1.88 -34.21 -4.84
N ALA A 416 -0.57 -34.11 -5.11
CA ALA A 416 0.43 -35.06 -4.60
C ALA A 416 0.58 -34.96 -3.07
N ALA A 417 0.65 -33.76 -2.52
CA ALA A 417 0.74 -33.51 -1.08
C ALA A 417 -0.48 -34.05 -0.33
N ARG A 418 -1.70 -33.82 -0.88
CA ARG A 418 -2.97 -34.38 -0.37
C ARG A 418 -2.98 -35.90 -0.36
N ALA A 419 -2.49 -36.54 -1.43
CA ALA A 419 -2.43 -38.00 -1.51
C ALA A 419 -1.53 -38.62 -0.42
N ARG A 420 -0.40 -37.96 -0.11
CA ARG A 420 0.48 -38.34 1.00
C ARG A 420 -0.14 -38.05 2.37
N LEU A 421 -0.73 -36.88 2.54
CA LEU A 421 -1.39 -36.46 3.77
C LEU A 421 -2.49 -37.44 4.19
N ASN A 422 -3.35 -37.87 3.24
CA ASN A 422 -4.40 -38.86 3.47
C ASN A 422 -3.86 -40.24 3.94
N ALA A 423 -2.58 -40.55 3.68
CA ALA A 423 -1.94 -41.80 4.10
C ALA A 423 -1.12 -41.65 5.40
N SER A 424 -0.90 -40.42 5.89
CA SER A 424 -0.04 -40.13 7.05
C SER A 424 -0.70 -40.45 8.40
N GLY A 425 -2.01 -40.21 8.53
CA GLY A 425 -2.71 -40.31 9.81
C GLY A 425 -2.63 -39.06 10.70
N LEU A 426 -2.10 -37.92 10.19
CA LEU A 426 -2.25 -36.62 10.86
C LEU A 426 -3.73 -36.25 11.04
N VAL A 427 -4.03 -35.52 12.10
CA VAL A 427 -5.37 -34.97 12.38
C VAL A 427 -5.62 -33.76 11.48
N LEU A 428 -6.73 -33.81 10.75
CA LEU A 428 -7.25 -32.75 9.90
C LEU A 428 -8.47 -32.10 10.57
N GLY A 429 -8.77 -30.86 10.19
CA GLY A 429 -9.97 -30.15 10.65
C GLY A 429 -11.27 -30.73 10.06
N PRO A 430 -12.44 -30.44 10.67
CA PRO A 430 -12.60 -29.64 11.90
C PRO A 430 -12.20 -30.41 13.16
N VAL A 431 -11.49 -29.73 14.07
CA VAL A 431 -11.13 -30.20 15.42
C VAL A 431 -11.92 -29.49 16.53
N THR A 432 -12.80 -28.56 16.15
CA THR A 432 -13.74 -27.85 17.04
C THR A 432 -15.14 -27.81 16.43
N GLU A 433 -16.17 -27.52 17.25
CA GLU A 433 -17.55 -27.39 16.77
C GLU A 433 -17.71 -26.20 15.80
N ILE A 434 -18.02 -26.48 14.52
CA ILE A 434 -18.42 -25.44 13.56
C ILE A 434 -19.84 -24.98 13.89
N VAL A 435 -19.99 -23.71 14.26
CA VAL A 435 -21.31 -23.11 14.55
C VAL A 435 -22.03 -22.81 13.23
N SER A 436 -23.03 -23.62 12.90
CA SER A 436 -23.85 -23.43 11.70
C SER A 436 -24.57 -22.07 11.72
N GLY A 437 -24.32 -21.25 10.69
CA GLY A 437 -24.77 -19.86 10.62
C GLY A 437 -23.65 -18.82 10.74
N GLN A 438 -22.44 -19.20 11.17
CA GLN A 438 -21.23 -18.41 10.91
C GLN A 438 -20.69 -18.70 9.49
N GLU A 439 -21.38 -18.17 8.48
CA GLU A 439 -20.67 -17.87 7.23
C GLU A 439 -19.72 -16.70 7.51
N TYR A 440 -18.45 -16.83 7.11
CA TYR A 440 -17.48 -15.76 7.17
C TYR A 440 -17.92 -14.60 6.25
N ALA A 441 -18.56 -13.61 6.85
CA ALA A 441 -18.84 -12.33 6.20
C ALA A 441 -17.71 -11.35 6.56
N GLN A 442 -16.66 -11.34 5.74
CA GLN A 442 -15.57 -10.36 5.81
C GLN A 442 -16.17 -8.95 5.99
N VAL A 443 -15.87 -8.28 7.10
CA VAL A 443 -16.48 -6.97 7.45
C VAL A 443 -16.28 -5.98 6.29
N ASN A 444 -17.34 -5.29 5.89
CA ASN A 444 -17.48 -4.46 4.68
C ASN A 444 -17.53 -5.20 3.32
N THR A 445 -17.69 -6.52 3.30
CA THR A 445 -17.94 -7.26 2.06
C THR A 445 -19.44 -7.42 1.80
N LEU A 446 -19.89 -6.89 0.66
CA LEU A 446 -21.22 -7.16 0.12
C LEU A 446 -21.14 -8.39 -0.79
N THR A 447 -22.05 -9.33 -0.58
CA THR A 447 -22.23 -10.52 -1.43
C THR A 447 -23.59 -10.50 -2.13
N GLY A 448 -23.78 -11.38 -3.12
CA GLY A 448 -25.09 -11.66 -3.73
C GLY A 448 -25.85 -10.41 -4.19
N ALA A 449 -27.13 -10.34 -3.86
CA ALA A 449 -28.01 -9.23 -4.27
C ALA A 449 -27.56 -7.85 -3.74
N ALA A 450 -26.92 -7.80 -2.57
CA ALA A 450 -26.42 -6.55 -2.01
C ALA A 450 -25.27 -5.98 -2.86
N ALA A 451 -24.32 -6.82 -3.29
CA ALA A 451 -23.24 -6.40 -4.19
C ALA A 451 -23.78 -5.89 -5.54
N TRP A 452 -24.71 -6.62 -6.14
CA TRP A 452 -25.35 -6.22 -7.40
C TRP A 452 -26.18 -4.94 -7.29
N SER A 453 -26.70 -4.60 -6.09
CA SER A 453 -27.41 -3.32 -5.87
C SER A 453 -26.50 -2.10 -6.07
N VAL A 454 -25.21 -2.21 -5.73
CA VAL A 454 -24.20 -1.16 -5.98
C VAL A 454 -23.96 -1.01 -7.49
N GLY A 455 -23.88 -2.11 -8.23
CA GLY A 455 -23.78 -2.09 -9.70
C GLY A 455 -24.99 -1.43 -10.36
N ALA A 456 -26.20 -1.72 -9.87
CA ALA A 456 -27.43 -1.06 -10.31
C ALA A 456 -27.43 0.44 -9.98
N ALA A 457 -26.96 0.84 -8.79
CA ALA A 457 -26.84 2.25 -8.40
C ALA A 457 -25.83 3.01 -9.28
N LEU A 458 -24.69 2.42 -9.61
CA LEU A 458 -23.70 2.98 -10.53
C LEU A 458 -24.26 3.13 -11.96
N LEU A 459 -25.03 2.16 -12.44
CA LEU A 459 -25.72 2.24 -13.73
C LEU A 459 -26.78 3.35 -13.76
N ILE A 460 -27.59 3.47 -12.69
CA ILE A 460 -28.56 4.56 -12.54
C ILE A 460 -27.85 5.92 -12.52
N LEU A 461 -26.75 6.04 -11.77
CA LEU A 461 -25.93 7.25 -11.71
C LEU A 461 -25.37 7.63 -13.08
N LEU A 462 -24.85 6.67 -13.85
CA LEU A 462 -24.39 6.87 -15.22
C LEU A 462 -25.51 7.40 -16.14
N ILE A 463 -26.69 6.78 -16.09
CA ILE A 463 -27.86 7.19 -16.88
C ILE A 463 -28.29 8.62 -16.50
N VAL A 464 -28.34 8.94 -15.20
CA VAL A 464 -28.67 10.29 -14.71
C VAL A 464 -27.63 11.31 -15.19
N LEU A 465 -26.33 11.04 -14.99
CA LEU A 465 -25.24 11.93 -15.40
C LEU A 465 -25.24 12.19 -16.91
N TRP A 466 -25.66 11.22 -17.73
CA TRP A 466 -25.76 11.35 -19.18
C TRP A 466 -27.02 12.09 -19.65
N GLN A 467 -28.17 11.86 -19.01
CA GLN A 467 -29.46 12.44 -19.42
C GLN A 467 -29.67 13.86 -18.91
N VAL A 468 -29.18 14.21 -17.71
CA VAL A 468 -29.40 15.52 -17.08
C VAL A 468 -28.91 16.70 -17.95
N PRO A 469 -27.71 16.71 -18.54
CA PRO A 469 -27.25 17.82 -19.39
C PRO A 469 -28.02 17.93 -20.72
N ARG A 470 -28.59 16.81 -21.19
CA ARG A 470 -29.40 16.74 -22.42
C ARG A 470 -30.84 17.22 -22.21
N ARG A 471 -31.40 17.01 -21.01
CA ARG A 471 -32.82 17.29 -20.70
C ARG A 471 -33.05 18.56 -19.87
N VAL A 472 -32.02 19.08 -19.19
CA VAL A 472 -32.14 20.25 -18.30
C VAL A 472 -31.33 21.41 -18.86
N THR A 473 -32.02 22.40 -19.46
CA THR A 473 -31.40 23.60 -20.05
C THR A 473 -30.56 24.41 -19.06
N ALA A 474 -30.90 24.42 -17.77
CA ALA A 474 -30.10 25.04 -16.73
C ALA A 474 -28.72 24.37 -16.53
N VAL A 475 -28.58 23.09 -16.86
CA VAL A 475 -27.32 22.32 -16.78
C VAL A 475 -26.47 22.51 -18.04
N ALA A 476 -27.06 22.78 -19.20
CA ALA A 476 -26.30 23.16 -20.40
C ALA A 476 -25.41 24.40 -20.14
N ALA A 477 -25.86 25.32 -19.28
CA ALA A 477 -25.08 26.47 -18.85
C ALA A 477 -23.88 26.14 -17.92
N TRP A 478 -23.72 24.89 -17.46
CA TRP A 478 -22.59 24.42 -16.64
C TRP A 478 -21.40 23.94 -17.47
N GLY A 479 -21.58 23.77 -18.78
CA GLY A 479 -20.56 23.22 -19.68
C GLY A 479 -19.27 24.05 -19.75
N TYR A 480 -18.19 23.38 -20.16
CA TYR A 480 -16.86 23.96 -20.31
C TYR A 480 -16.81 25.05 -21.38
N ASN A 481 -16.59 26.29 -20.96
CA ASN A 481 -16.52 27.46 -21.83
C ASN A 481 -15.34 28.38 -21.43
N ASP A 482 -14.13 27.81 -21.31
CA ASP A 482 -12.90 28.59 -21.08
C ASP A 482 -12.38 29.14 -22.43
N PRO A 483 -12.29 30.47 -22.62
CA PRO A 483 -11.76 31.08 -23.85
C PRO A 483 -10.22 31.07 -23.93
N SER A 484 -9.51 30.61 -22.89
CA SER A 484 -8.05 30.64 -22.86
C SER A 484 -7.41 29.59 -23.78
N LYS A 485 -6.17 29.83 -24.20
CA LYS A 485 -5.37 28.86 -24.98
C LYS A 485 -4.94 27.62 -24.17
N ARG A 486 -5.22 27.58 -22.85
CA ARG A 486 -4.85 26.49 -21.93
C ARG A 486 -6.13 25.76 -21.50
N ASP A 487 -6.12 24.43 -21.56
CA ASP A 487 -7.28 23.64 -21.13
C ASP A 487 -7.23 23.40 -19.62
N SER A 488 -8.03 24.14 -18.86
CA SER A 488 -8.09 24.08 -17.40
C SER A 488 -8.57 22.73 -16.86
N ARG A 489 -9.20 21.87 -17.69
CA ARG A 489 -9.52 20.47 -17.33
C ARG A 489 -8.26 19.60 -17.25
N VAL A 490 -7.26 19.84 -18.11
CA VAL A 490 -5.96 19.16 -18.03
C VAL A 490 -5.30 19.47 -16.68
N ASP A 491 -5.32 20.75 -16.28
CA ASP A 491 -4.76 21.17 -15.00
C ASP A 491 -5.53 20.51 -13.83
N LEU A 492 -6.87 20.50 -13.86
CA LEU A 492 -7.68 19.88 -12.79
C LEU A 492 -7.39 18.37 -12.65
N LEU A 493 -7.36 17.62 -13.76
CA LEU A 493 -7.08 16.18 -13.74
C LEU A 493 -5.64 15.86 -13.32
N ARG A 494 -4.66 16.68 -13.73
CA ARG A 494 -3.28 16.59 -13.22
C ARG A 494 -3.19 16.92 -11.74
N GLY A 495 -4.02 17.84 -11.25
CA GLY A 495 -4.20 18.14 -9.83
C GLY A 495 -4.73 16.95 -9.03
N ALA A 496 -5.75 16.25 -9.55
CA ALA A 496 -6.24 15.02 -8.93
C ALA A 496 -5.18 13.92 -8.92
N ALA A 497 -4.49 13.69 -10.05
CA ALA A 497 -3.44 12.68 -10.17
C ALA A 497 -2.28 12.93 -9.19
N ILE A 498 -1.82 14.17 -9.00
CA ILE A 498 -0.75 14.46 -8.03
C ILE A 498 -1.22 14.29 -6.58
N VAL A 499 -2.49 14.58 -6.26
CA VAL A 499 -3.05 14.30 -4.93
C VAL A 499 -3.09 12.79 -4.66
N PHE A 500 -3.50 11.98 -5.64
CA PHE A 500 -3.50 10.52 -5.51
C PHE A 500 -2.08 9.97 -5.28
N VAL A 501 -1.10 10.50 -6.01
CA VAL A 501 0.33 10.19 -5.82
C VAL A 501 0.80 10.56 -4.40
N VAL A 502 0.45 11.76 -3.90
CA VAL A 502 0.84 12.19 -2.55
C VAL A 502 0.23 11.31 -1.47
N VAL A 503 -1.07 10.97 -1.56
CA VAL A 503 -1.73 10.07 -0.60
C VAL A 503 -1.09 8.68 -0.62
N ASN A 504 -0.97 8.07 -1.80
CA ASN A 504 -0.46 6.69 -1.90
C ASN A 504 1.04 6.59 -1.54
N HIS A 505 1.83 7.67 -1.70
CA HIS A 505 3.24 7.71 -1.31
C HIS A 505 3.48 7.98 0.19
N LEU A 506 2.52 8.57 0.90
CA LEU A 506 2.61 8.81 2.35
C LEU A 506 2.22 7.59 3.18
N GLY A 507 1.42 6.67 2.63
CA GLY A 507 1.11 5.37 3.24
C GLY A 507 0.22 5.39 4.48
N LEU A 508 -0.05 6.56 5.08
CA LEU A 508 -0.82 6.65 6.33
C LEU A 508 -2.26 6.12 6.19
N THR A 509 -2.62 5.14 7.02
CA THR A 509 -3.95 4.54 7.14
C THR A 509 -5.01 5.62 7.38
N SER A 510 -5.89 5.90 6.41
CA SER A 510 -6.81 7.07 6.49
C SER A 510 -8.02 7.01 5.55
N LEU A 511 -9.00 7.89 5.78
CA LEU A 511 -10.16 8.06 4.89
C LEU A 511 -9.80 8.60 3.50
N PHE A 512 -8.58 9.08 3.27
CA PHE A 512 -8.15 9.51 1.93
C PHE A 512 -7.79 8.32 1.02
N GLN A 513 -7.24 7.23 1.57
CA GLN A 513 -6.89 6.04 0.77
C GLN A 513 -8.12 5.42 0.09
N LEU A 514 -9.28 5.45 0.77
CA LEU A 514 -10.59 5.05 0.23
C LEU A 514 -10.93 5.70 -1.13
N LEU A 515 -10.33 6.86 -1.45
CA LEU A 515 -10.59 7.62 -2.68
C LEU A 515 -9.48 7.52 -3.73
N THR A 516 -8.30 6.97 -3.38
CA THR A 516 -7.08 7.04 -4.20
C THR A 516 -6.49 5.68 -4.59
N GLN A 517 -7.02 4.59 -4.02
CA GLN A 517 -6.51 3.22 -4.19
C GLN A 517 -7.45 2.39 -5.09
N GLU A 518 -7.35 2.62 -6.40
CA GLU A 518 -8.12 1.94 -7.48
C GLU A 518 -9.67 2.04 -7.36
N THR A 519 -10.17 2.94 -6.49
CA THR A 519 -11.60 3.21 -6.26
C THR A 519 -12.37 3.63 -7.52
N VAL A 520 -11.67 4.19 -8.51
CA VAL A 520 -12.25 4.66 -9.78
C VAL A 520 -11.98 3.70 -10.95
N GLY A 521 -11.62 2.46 -10.64
CA GLY A 521 -11.14 1.43 -11.56
C GLY A 521 -9.67 1.12 -11.34
N PHE A 522 -9.20 0.01 -11.92
CA PHE A 522 -7.80 -0.46 -12.00
C PHE A 522 -6.81 0.55 -12.63
N VAL A 523 -6.58 1.69 -11.98
CA VAL A 523 -5.76 2.81 -12.44
C VAL A 523 -5.19 3.52 -11.20
N SER A 524 -3.88 3.77 -11.19
CA SER A 524 -3.24 4.60 -10.16
C SER A 524 -3.02 6.05 -10.62
N GLY A 525 -2.61 6.92 -9.69
CA GLY A 525 -2.18 8.29 -10.03
C GLY A 525 -1.00 8.33 -11.02
N ALA A 526 -0.16 7.29 -11.07
CA ALA A 526 1.01 7.24 -11.93
C ALA A 526 0.67 7.14 -13.43
N GLU A 527 -0.25 6.25 -13.84
CA GLU A 527 -0.65 6.12 -15.25
C GLU A 527 -1.24 7.43 -15.79
N LEU A 528 -2.11 8.06 -14.99
CA LEU A 528 -2.70 9.36 -15.30
C LEU A 528 -1.62 10.45 -15.41
N PHE A 529 -0.65 10.47 -14.50
CA PHE A 529 0.44 11.44 -14.50
C PHE A 529 1.31 11.33 -15.77
N VAL A 530 1.68 10.10 -16.16
CA VAL A 530 2.49 9.82 -17.37
C VAL A 530 1.73 10.19 -18.65
N LEU A 531 0.46 9.78 -18.77
CA LEU A 531 -0.38 10.10 -19.91
C LEU A 531 -0.60 11.61 -20.05
N PHE A 532 -0.94 12.32 -18.96
CA PHE A 532 -1.15 13.77 -19.03
C PHE A 532 0.11 14.56 -19.29
N SER A 533 1.28 14.09 -18.84
CA SER A 533 2.56 14.71 -19.17
C SER A 533 2.85 14.62 -20.68
N GLY A 534 2.61 13.45 -21.29
CA GLY A 534 2.65 13.29 -22.74
C GLY A 534 1.68 14.24 -23.46
N LEU A 535 0.42 14.28 -23.00
CA LEU A 535 -0.63 15.14 -23.57
C LEU A 535 -0.27 16.63 -23.53
N VAL A 536 0.33 17.10 -22.43
CA VAL A 536 0.83 18.48 -22.33
C VAL A 536 1.99 18.73 -23.30
N VAL A 537 2.95 17.80 -23.45
CA VAL A 537 4.04 17.90 -24.42
C VAL A 537 3.50 18.00 -25.85
N GLY A 538 2.59 17.10 -26.24
CA GLY A 538 1.95 17.11 -27.55
C GLY A 538 1.15 18.40 -27.83
N MET A 539 0.43 18.90 -26.84
CA MET A 539 -0.38 20.13 -26.96
C MET A 539 0.47 21.41 -27.03
N VAL A 540 1.58 21.49 -26.29
CA VAL A 540 2.40 22.71 -26.14
C VAL A 540 3.48 22.82 -27.21
N TYR A 541 4.10 21.71 -27.62
CA TYR A 541 5.17 21.69 -28.62
C TYR A 541 4.69 21.25 -30.01
N GLY A 542 3.56 20.54 -30.11
CA GLY A 542 2.99 20.12 -31.41
C GLY A 542 2.72 21.24 -32.42
N PRO A 543 2.24 22.43 -32.02
CA PRO A 543 2.17 23.58 -32.93
C PRO A 543 3.58 24.10 -33.32
N ARG A 544 4.50 24.19 -32.35
CA ARG A 544 5.83 24.77 -32.53
C ARG A 544 6.77 23.94 -33.40
N VAL A 545 6.61 22.62 -33.42
CA VAL A 545 7.45 21.70 -34.22
C VAL A 545 7.40 21.97 -35.73
N LYS A 546 6.38 22.72 -36.18
CA LYS A 546 6.22 23.16 -37.58
C LYS A 546 7.05 24.38 -37.93
N ASP A 547 7.19 25.28 -36.96
CA ASP A 547 7.73 26.63 -37.17
C ASP A 547 9.19 26.70 -36.72
N ASP A 548 9.55 26.00 -35.64
CA ASP A 548 10.90 25.96 -35.06
C ASP A 548 11.15 24.64 -34.31
N PHE A 549 11.76 23.67 -35.02
CA PHE A 549 12.16 22.41 -34.43
C PHE A 549 13.33 22.55 -33.43
N GLY A 550 14.25 23.49 -33.67
CA GLY A 550 15.44 23.69 -32.84
C GLY A 550 15.07 24.11 -31.42
N THR A 551 14.16 25.09 -31.30
CA THR A 551 13.61 25.52 -30.01
C THR A 551 12.82 24.41 -29.31
N VAL A 552 12.14 23.52 -30.04
CA VAL A 552 11.50 22.35 -29.40
C VAL A 552 12.54 21.44 -28.76
N VAL A 553 13.62 21.10 -29.49
CA VAL A 553 14.72 20.25 -28.99
C VAL A 553 15.42 20.90 -27.79
N ASP A 554 15.73 22.19 -27.84
CA ASP A 554 16.38 22.92 -26.74
C ASP A 554 15.50 22.94 -25.47
N LEU A 555 14.21 23.29 -25.62
CA LEU A 555 13.29 23.35 -24.48
C LEU A 555 13.02 21.98 -23.84
N THR A 556 12.90 20.90 -24.62
CA THR A 556 12.73 19.54 -24.06
C THR A 556 14.02 19.04 -23.41
N SER A 557 15.18 19.30 -24.02
CA SER A 557 16.49 18.85 -23.50
C SER A 557 16.86 19.57 -22.21
N ARG A 558 16.69 20.90 -22.14
CA ARG A 558 16.88 21.66 -20.88
C ARG A 558 15.95 21.19 -19.78
N ARG A 559 14.70 20.83 -20.12
CA ARG A 559 13.74 20.31 -19.14
C ARG A 559 14.14 18.92 -18.65
N ALA A 560 14.55 18.01 -19.53
CA ALA A 560 15.05 16.70 -19.17
C ALA A 560 16.31 16.80 -18.27
N GLY A 561 17.27 17.66 -18.63
CA GLY A 561 18.45 17.94 -17.80
C GLY A 561 18.09 18.48 -16.41
N LYS A 562 17.13 19.40 -16.31
CA LYS A 562 16.68 19.92 -15.00
C LYS A 562 16.00 18.83 -14.15
N LEU A 563 15.22 17.93 -14.76
CA LEU A 563 14.64 16.78 -14.04
C LEU A 563 15.72 15.82 -13.54
N TYR A 564 16.68 15.47 -14.40
CA TYR A 564 17.79 14.59 -14.05
C TYR A 564 18.61 15.13 -12.88
N VAL A 565 19.01 16.40 -12.93
CA VAL A 565 19.73 17.06 -11.81
C VAL A 565 18.87 17.10 -10.54
N THR A 566 17.55 17.31 -10.66
CA THR A 566 16.66 17.28 -9.49
C THR A 566 16.60 15.88 -8.86
N ALA A 567 16.55 14.81 -9.67
CA ALA A 567 16.61 13.43 -9.18
C ALA A 567 17.93 13.12 -8.48
N LEU A 568 19.06 13.53 -9.07
CA LEU A 568 20.38 13.35 -8.45
C LEU A 568 20.50 14.09 -7.11
N VAL A 569 19.97 15.32 -7.01
CA VAL A 569 19.97 16.10 -5.76
C VAL A 569 19.07 15.47 -4.69
N VAL A 570 17.89 14.94 -5.06
CA VAL A 570 17.01 14.24 -4.10
C VAL A 570 17.64 12.92 -3.63
N LEU A 571 18.21 12.13 -4.56
CA LEU A 571 18.92 10.89 -4.27
C LEU A 571 20.02 11.11 -3.23
N VAL A 572 20.96 12.01 -3.53
CA VAL A 572 22.10 12.33 -2.64
C VAL A 572 21.63 12.99 -1.34
N GLY A 573 20.62 13.86 -1.40
CA GLY A 573 20.07 14.53 -0.22
C GLY A 573 19.50 13.54 0.81
N ILE A 574 18.74 12.54 0.35
CA ILE A 574 18.18 11.50 1.23
C ILE A 574 19.28 10.60 1.79
N PHE A 575 20.26 10.20 0.97
CA PHE A 575 21.41 9.43 1.44
C PHE A 575 22.18 10.16 2.55
N LEU A 576 22.41 11.47 2.40
CA LEU A 576 23.09 12.26 3.44
C LEU A 576 22.26 12.39 4.73
N VAL A 577 20.93 12.36 4.65
CA VAL A 577 20.04 12.35 5.82
C VAL A 577 20.00 10.97 6.48
N SER A 578 20.01 9.87 5.72
CA SER A 578 20.00 8.50 6.28
C SER A 578 21.28 8.11 7.01
N LEU A 579 22.36 8.87 6.85
CA LEU A 579 23.59 8.72 7.65
C LEU A 579 23.46 9.33 9.07
N LEU A 580 22.38 10.04 9.37
CA LEU A 580 22.14 10.66 10.67
C LEU A 580 21.14 9.81 11.48
N PRO A 581 21.57 9.10 12.54
CA PRO A 581 20.72 8.16 13.28
C PRO A 581 19.58 8.80 14.08
N ILE A 582 19.43 10.12 14.02
CA ILE A 582 18.35 10.89 14.63
C ILE A 582 17.09 10.87 13.74
N PHE A 583 17.23 10.58 12.43
CA PHE A 583 16.12 10.57 11.49
C PHE A 583 15.73 9.15 11.08
N GLN A 584 14.44 8.82 11.24
CA GLN A 584 13.83 7.67 10.57
C GLN A 584 13.72 7.99 9.07
N THR A 585 14.50 7.29 8.24
CA THR A 585 14.47 7.44 6.78
C THR A 585 13.89 6.24 6.05
N ASP A 586 13.57 5.15 6.74
CA ASP A 586 13.14 3.89 6.13
C ASP A 586 12.03 4.05 5.07
N PRO A 587 10.97 4.85 5.28
CA PRO A 587 9.94 5.05 4.23
C PRO A 587 10.46 5.64 2.91
N LEU A 588 11.67 6.22 2.90
CA LEU A 588 12.34 6.79 1.71
C LEU A 588 13.55 5.96 1.25
N THR A 589 14.22 5.24 2.15
CA THR A 589 15.38 4.40 1.82
C THR A 589 15.03 2.95 1.54
N THR A 590 13.82 2.50 1.92
CA THR A 590 13.30 1.17 1.62
C THR A 590 11.98 1.23 0.85
N TYR A 591 11.60 0.10 0.25
CA TYR A 591 10.28 -0.13 -0.36
C TYR A 591 9.77 -1.51 0.06
N THR A 592 8.61 -1.56 0.71
CA THR A 592 7.91 -2.82 1.00
C THR A 592 6.90 -3.09 -0.11
N ASP A 593 7.17 -4.07 -0.98
CA ASP A 593 6.27 -4.45 -2.05
C ASP A 593 4.98 -5.09 -1.48
N GLN A 594 3.87 -4.84 -2.16
CA GLN A 594 2.51 -5.13 -1.72
C GLN A 594 1.84 -6.13 -2.68
N GLY A 595 2.62 -7.04 -3.26
CA GLY A 595 2.16 -8.02 -4.26
C GLY A 595 1.78 -7.42 -5.63
N THR A 596 1.91 -6.09 -5.79
CA THR A 596 1.49 -5.38 -7.01
C THR A 596 2.66 -4.91 -7.90
N GLY A 597 3.90 -5.16 -7.47
CA GLY A 597 5.14 -4.83 -8.18
C GLY A 597 5.46 -5.74 -9.37
N GLY A 598 6.69 -5.61 -9.90
CA GLY A 598 7.14 -6.32 -11.12
C GLY A 598 7.31 -7.83 -10.94
N ALA A 599 7.48 -8.29 -9.70
CA ALA A 599 7.56 -9.69 -9.33
C ALA A 599 6.18 -10.31 -8.97
N GLY A 600 5.09 -9.53 -9.02
CA GLY A 600 3.71 -9.99 -8.77
C GLY A 600 3.41 -10.28 -7.29
N HIS A 601 2.33 -11.00 -7.03
CA HIS A 601 1.83 -11.33 -5.68
C HIS A 601 2.87 -12.04 -4.82
N ALA A 602 3.66 -12.94 -5.41
CA ALA A 602 4.81 -13.58 -4.77
C ALA A 602 5.82 -12.58 -4.16
N ALA A 603 5.74 -11.28 -4.45
CA ALA A 603 6.56 -10.24 -3.85
C ALA A 603 5.91 -9.42 -2.72
N ALA A 604 4.71 -9.76 -2.24
CA ALA A 604 4.13 -9.11 -1.06
C ALA A 604 5.01 -9.21 0.20
N GLY A 605 4.96 -8.19 1.06
CA GLY A 605 5.72 -8.11 2.31
C GLY A 605 7.23 -7.85 2.14
N ARG A 606 7.77 -7.95 0.93
CA ARG A 606 9.22 -7.88 0.67
C ARG A 606 9.75 -6.46 0.79
N THR A 607 10.66 -6.24 1.73
CA THR A 607 11.29 -4.93 1.94
C THR A 607 12.67 -4.85 1.27
N TYR A 608 12.76 -4.01 0.24
CA TYR A 608 13.95 -3.73 -0.56
C TYR A 608 14.68 -2.52 -0.01
N ASN A 609 15.99 -2.60 0.26
CA ASN A 609 16.81 -1.41 0.54
C ASN A 609 17.26 -0.77 -0.79
N LEU A 610 16.74 0.42 -1.08
CA LEU A 610 16.92 1.15 -2.34
C LEU A 610 18.26 1.90 -2.44
N TYR A 611 19.03 1.88 -1.35
CA TYR A 611 20.32 2.54 -1.19
C TYR A 611 21.45 1.55 -0.85
N ALA A 612 21.17 0.25 -0.83
CA ALA A 612 22.14 -0.80 -0.49
C ALA A 612 23.42 -0.69 -1.34
N GLY A 613 24.59 -0.64 -0.69
CA GLY A 613 25.87 -0.48 -1.34
C GLY A 613 26.29 0.98 -1.57
N MET A 614 25.45 2.00 -1.33
CA MET A 614 25.90 3.40 -1.43
C MET A 614 26.91 3.79 -0.33
N GLU A 615 26.88 3.12 0.82
CA GLU A 615 27.87 3.26 1.89
C GLU A 615 29.31 2.93 1.45
N SER A 616 29.47 2.16 0.36
CA SER A 616 30.79 1.92 -0.24
C SER A 616 31.45 3.17 -0.85
N LEU A 617 30.72 4.28 -1.00
CA LEU A 617 31.30 5.61 -1.25
C LEU A 617 32.32 6.06 -0.19
N PHE A 618 32.23 5.52 1.03
CA PHE A 618 33.14 5.84 2.13
C PHE A 618 34.31 4.86 2.26
N GLN A 619 34.30 3.76 1.49
CA GLN A 619 35.42 2.82 1.43
C GLN A 619 36.55 3.41 0.57
N PHE A 620 37.80 3.18 0.96
CA PHE A 620 38.97 3.63 0.21
C PHE A 620 39.86 2.43 -0.21
N PRO A 621 40.14 2.26 -1.52
CA PRO A 621 39.64 3.05 -2.66
C PRO A 621 38.13 2.84 -2.92
N VAL A 622 37.44 3.89 -3.36
CA VAL A 622 36.00 3.83 -3.71
C VAL A 622 35.79 2.85 -4.87
N PRO A 623 34.86 1.88 -4.78
CA PRO A 623 34.64 0.92 -5.86
C PRO A 623 34.20 1.61 -7.16
N PRO A 624 34.82 1.31 -8.32
CA PRO A 624 34.61 2.05 -9.56
C PRO A 624 33.19 1.91 -10.14
N GLN A 625 32.39 0.96 -9.67
CA GLN A 625 31.01 0.69 -10.11
C GLN A 625 30.00 1.70 -9.52
N VAL A 626 30.30 2.28 -8.36
CA VAL A 626 29.32 3.03 -7.54
C VAL A 626 28.99 4.40 -8.15
N LEU A 627 30.01 5.13 -8.65
CA LEU A 627 29.81 6.42 -9.30
C LEU A 627 28.96 6.30 -10.59
N PRO A 628 29.22 5.34 -11.50
CA PRO A 628 28.29 5.03 -12.59
C PRO A 628 26.87 4.68 -12.12
N ALA A 629 26.73 3.88 -11.06
CA ALA A 629 25.41 3.50 -10.54
C ALA A 629 24.59 4.70 -10.05
N ILE A 630 25.22 5.65 -9.35
CA ILE A 630 24.59 6.92 -8.93
C ILE A 630 24.19 7.77 -10.14
N LEU A 631 25.08 7.94 -11.12
CA LEU A 631 24.79 8.72 -12.33
C LEU A 631 23.71 8.07 -13.21
N LEU A 632 23.59 6.75 -13.19
CA LEU A 632 22.54 5.99 -13.88
C LEU A 632 21.25 5.86 -13.06
N LEU A 633 21.14 6.50 -11.88
CA LEU A 633 19.97 6.44 -11.00
C LEU A 633 19.57 4.99 -10.66
N GLN A 634 20.56 4.16 -10.29
CA GLN A 634 20.34 2.80 -9.75
C GLN A 634 19.90 2.81 -8.27
N PHE A 635 20.05 3.96 -7.60
CA PHE A 635 19.59 4.24 -6.25
C PHE A 635 18.59 5.40 -6.25
N GLY A 636 17.79 5.52 -5.19
CA GLY A 636 16.84 6.62 -5.02
C GLY A 636 15.63 6.22 -4.16
N PRO A 637 14.79 7.19 -3.76
CA PRO A 637 13.52 6.88 -3.10
C PRO A 637 12.50 6.42 -4.13
N TRP A 638 11.79 5.32 -3.87
CA TRP A 638 10.83 4.74 -4.82
C TRP A 638 9.74 5.74 -5.24
N GLN A 639 9.36 6.65 -4.33
CA GLN A 639 8.40 7.73 -4.59
C GLN A 639 8.85 8.73 -5.67
N PHE A 640 10.15 8.81 -5.99
CA PHE A 640 10.71 9.74 -6.96
C PHE A 640 11.19 9.06 -8.26
N ASN A 641 11.30 7.73 -8.28
CA ASN A 641 11.91 6.95 -9.36
C ASN A 641 11.31 7.20 -10.75
N VAL A 642 10.00 7.48 -10.85
CA VAL A 642 9.34 7.82 -12.13
C VAL A 642 9.99 9.00 -12.88
N MET A 643 10.79 9.84 -12.21
CA MET A 643 11.57 10.89 -12.87
C MET A 643 12.60 10.36 -13.87
N GLY A 644 13.21 9.20 -13.63
CA GLY A 644 14.15 8.58 -14.58
C GLY A 644 13.50 8.29 -15.93
N LEU A 645 12.31 7.66 -15.89
CA LEU A 645 11.46 7.45 -17.06
C LEU A 645 11.18 8.78 -17.81
N TYR A 646 10.81 9.84 -17.09
CA TYR A 646 10.51 11.13 -17.71
C TYR A 646 11.70 11.80 -18.39
N VAL A 647 12.92 11.66 -17.86
CA VAL A 647 14.14 12.18 -18.50
C VAL A 647 14.29 11.55 -19.89
N VAL A 648 14.19 10.23 -19.98
CA VAL A 648 14.30 9.49 -21.26
C VAL A 648 13.17 9.87 -22.22
N LEU A 649 11.91 9.86 -21.75
CA LEU A 649 10.75 10.17 -22.60
C LEU A 649 10.77 11.61 -23.14
N LEU A 650 11.23 12.58 -22.36
CA LEU A 650 11.37 13.96 -22.82
C LEU A 650 12.50 14.12 -23.85
N LEU A 651 13.62 13.41 -23.71
CA LEU A 651 14.71 13.40 -24.70
C LEU A 651 14.26 12.80 -26.04
N VAL A 652 13.43 11.76 -26.02
CA VAL A 652 12.88 11.13 -27.24
C VAL A 652 11.73 11.95 -27.85
N SER A 653 11.03 12.76 -27.05
CA SER A 653 9.81 13.47 -27.49
C SER A 653 9.94 14.36 -28.75
N PRO A 654 11.06 15.04 -29.06
CA PRO A 654 11.20 15.81 -30.31
C PRO A 654 11.18 14.92 -31.55
N LEU A 655 11.78 13.73 -31.49
CA LEU A 655 11.79 12.77 -32.61
C LEU A 655 10.37 12.29 -32.92
N ILE A 656 9.58 12.02 -31.88
CA ILE A 656 8.16 11.66 -32.00
C ILE A 656 7.37 12.82 -32.61
N LEU A 657 7.54 14.05 -32.09
CA LEU A 657 6.86 15.23 -32.62
C LEU A 657 7.23 15.50 -34.09
N ALA A 658 8.48 15.27 -34.50
CA ALA A 658 8.92 15.38 -35.89
C ALA A 658 8.25 14.31 -36.79
N ALA A 659 8.14 13.07 -36.32
CA ALA A 659 7.42 12.00 -37.03
C ALA A 659 5.92 12.31 -37.17
N LEU A 660 5.27 12.82 -36.11
CA LEU A 660 3.88 13.27 -36.16
C LEU A 660 3.68 14.44 -37.13
N ASN A 661 4.64 15.36 -37.21
CA ASN A 661 4.59 16.46 -38.17
C ASN A 661 4.71 15.99 -39.63
N ARG A 662 5.49 14.93 -39.88
CA ARG A 662 5.56 14.21 -41.18
C ARG A 662 4.30 13.37 -41.48
N GLY A 663 3.28 13.39 -40.63
CA GLY A 663 2.05 12.63 -40.80
C GLY A 663 2.15 11.15 -40.41
N TRP A 664 3.28 10.69 -39.86
CA TRP A 664 3.54 9.28 -39.53
C TRP A 664 2.83 8.81 -38.25
N THR A 665 1.62 9.31 -37.98
CA THR A 665 0.88 9.03 -36.73
C THR A 665 0.57 7.55 -36.55
N LEU A 666 0.18 6.86 -37.63
CA LEU A 666 -0.06 5.41 -37.58
C LEU A 666 1.23 4.62 -37.32
N TRP A 667 2.36 5.03 -37.90
CA TRP A 667 3.66 4.39 -37.65
C TRP A 667 4.17 4.63 -36.23
N VAL A 668 3.98 5.83 -35.67
CA VAL A 668 4.28 6.12 -34.26
C VAL A 668 3.44 5.25 -33.33
N LEU A 669 2.14 5.10 -33.61
CA LEU A 669 1.23 4.25 -32.83
C LEU A 669 1.56 2.74 -32.98
N ALA A 670 1.90 2.28 -34.17
CA ALA A 670 2.32 0.89 -34.40
C ALA A 670 3.66 0.59 -33.71
N ALA A 671 4.63 1.52 -33.78
CA ALA A 671 5.92 1.37 -33.13
C ALA A 671 5.81 1.36 -31.60
N THR A 672 5.06 2.30 -30.99
CA THR A 672 4.88 2.31 -29.52
C THR A 672 4.16 1.06 -29.02
N LEU A 673 3.17 0.54 -29.76
CA LEU A 673 2.51 -0.73 -29.42
C LEU A 673 3.42 -1.95 -29.63
N GLY A 674 4.27 -1.96 -30.65
CA GLY A 674 5.27 -3.01 -30.86
C GLY A 674 6.33 -3.03 -29.75
N VAL A 675 6.85 -1.86 -29.36
CA VAL A 675 7.79 -1.71 -28.25
C VAL A 675 7.15 -2.12 -26.91
N TYR A 676 5.88 -1.76 -26.67
CA TYR A 676 5.09 -2.24 -25.53
C TYR A 676 4.93 -3.77 -25.54
N ALA A 677 4.55 -4.37 -26.68
CA ALA A 677 4.34 -5.81 -26.79
C ALA A 677 5.64 -6.60 -26.55
N VAL A 678 6.78 -6.12 -27.09
CA VAL A 678 8.10 -6.69 -26.79
C VAL A 678 8.41 -6.56 -25.30
N GLY A 679 8.28 -5.36 -24.72
CA GLY A 679 8.56 -5.13 -23.30
C GLY A 679 7.71 -5.97 -22.34
N ALA A 680 6.42 -6.14 -22.64
CA ALA A 680 5.50 -6.96 -21.86
C ALA A 680 5.80 -8.47 -21.98
N ALA A 681 6.24 -8.94 -23.16
CA ALA A 681 6.57 -10.34 -23.41
C ALA A 681 7.96 -10.74 -22.88
N THR A 682 8.98 -9.91 -23.10
CA THR A 682 10.38 -10.25 -22.76
C THR A 682 10.80 -9.74 -21.38
N ARG A 683 10.04 -8.82 -20.77
CA ARG A 683 10.31 -8.18 -19.47
C ARG A 683 11.73 -7.62 -19.32
N THR A 684 12.35 -7.23 -20.43
CA THR A 684 13.77 -6.85 -20.48
C THR A 684 13.98 -5.42 -20.00
N ARG A 685 14.90 -5.24 -19.03
CA ARG A 685 15.45 -3.94 -18.62
C ARG A 685 16.26 -3.36 -19.78
N LEU A 686 16.02 -2.12 -20.21
CA LEU A 686 16.91 -1.43 -21.16
C LEU A 686 18.05 -0.70 -20.43
N LEU A 687 17.75 -0.14 -19.26
CA LEU A 687 18.67 0.57 -18.41
C LEU A 687 18.80 -0.15 -17.06
N PRO A 688 19.95 -0.07 -16.37
CA PRO A 688 20.09 -0.58 -15.01
C PRO A 688 19.42 0.33 -13.96
N SER A 689 18.82 1.45 -14.38
CA SER A 689 18.17 2.43 -13.51
C SER A 689 17.01 1.83 -12.71
N GLN A 690 16.88 2.24 -11.45
CA GLN A 690 15.92 1.70 -10.49
C GLN A 690 14.45 1.92 -10.93
N PHE A 691 14.19 2.93 -11.77
CA PHE A 691 12.84 3.19 -12.27
C PHE A 691 12.29 2.05 -13.16
N GLU A 692 13.17 1.23 -13.76
CA GLU A 692 12.76 0.11 -14.61
C GLU A 692 12.06 -1.01 -13.82
N ASP A 693 12.22 -1.07 -12.48
CA ASP A 693 11.52 -2.05 -11.63
C ASP A 693 10.02 -1.76 -11.48
N SER A 694 9.64 -0.49 -11.34
CA SER A 694 8.24 -0.07 -11.17
C SER A 694 7.62 0.46 -12.46
N PHE A 695 8.45 0.98 -13.36
CA PHE A 695 8.03 1.65 -14.60
C PHE A 695 8.89 1.23 -15.82
N PRO A 696 8.90 -0.06 -16.22
CA PRO A 696 9.69 -0.56 -17.35
C PRO A 696 9.56 0.32 -18.61
N LEU A 697 10.68 0.81 -19.13
CA LEU A 697 10.75 1.85 -20.15
C LEU A 697 10.03 1.44 -21.44
N LEU A 698 10.24 0.20 -21.89
CA LEU A 698 9.61 -0.38 -23.08
C LEU A 698 8.07 -0.37 -22.99
N VAL A 699 7.54 -0.55 -21.78
CA VAL A 699 6.12 -0.65 -21.50
C VAL A 699 5.51 0.72 -21.25
N TRP A 700 6.02 1.45 -20.25
CA TRP A 700 5.40 2.70 -19.78
C TRP A 700 5.50 3.87 -20.75
N GLN A 701 6.41 3.81 -21.73
CA GLN A 701 6.41 4.74 -22.86
C GLN A 701 5.06 4.79 -23.59
N VAL A 702 4.29 3.69 -23.62
CA VAL A 702 3.02 3.63 -24.35
C VAL A 702 2.01 4.67 -23.86
N LEU A 703 1.90 4.89 -22.55
CA LEU A 703 1.00 5.90 -21.97
C LEU A 703 1.41 7.32 -22.36
N PHE A 704 2.71 7.60 -22.30
CA PHE A 704 3.26 8.91 -22.66
C PHE A 704 3.10 9.20 -24.15
N VAL A 705 3.37 8.21 -25.02
CA VAL A 705 3.25 8.38 -26.47
C VAL A 705 1.79 8.49 -26.90
N ILE A 706 0.88 7.66 -26.36
CA ILE A 706 -0.58 7.82 -26.57
C ILE A 706 -1.03 9.21 -26.12
N GLY A 707 -0.60 9.65 -24.93
CA GLY A 707 -0.85 11.00 -24.43
C GLY A 707 -0.36 12.08 -25.39
N LEU A 708 0.90 11.99 -25.85
CA LEU A 708 1.53 12.94 -26.77
C LEU A 708 0.81 13.01 -28.13
N VAL A 709 0.47 11.86 -28.71
CA VAL A 709 -0.34 11.77 -29.95
C VAL A 709 -1.72 12.41 -29.74
N ALA A 710 -2.37 12.13 -28.61
CA ALA A 710 -3.66 12.72 -28.26
C ALA A 710 -3.58 14.23 -28.05
N GLY A 711 -2.50 14.74 -27.44
CA GLY A 711 -2.22 16.17 -27.28
C GLY A 711 -1.98 16.87 -28.62
N PHE A 712 -1.20 16.25 -29.51
CA PHE A 712 -0.88 16.77 -30.84
C PHE A 712 -2.12 16.85 -31.74
N HIS A 713 -2.96 15.81 -31.76
CA HIS A 713 -4.20 15.76 -32.55
C HIS A 713 -5.46 16.19 -31.78
N ARG A 714 -5.32 16.79 -30.58
CA ARG A 714 -6.42 17.08 -29.64
C ARG A 714 -7.67 17.67 -30.31
N ARG A 715 -7.50 18.65 -31.21
CA ARG A 715 -8.64 19.30 -31.90
C ARG A 715 -9.44 18.31 -32.77
N LYS A 716 -8.75 17.43 -33.52
CA LYS A 716 -9.39 16.41 -34.36
C LYS A 716 -10.11 15.36 -33.51
N ILE A 717 -9.46 14.91 -32.44
CA ILE A 717 -10.02 13.91 -31.52
C ILE A 717 -11.29 14.46 -30.83
N VAL A 718 -11.24 15.69 -30.31
CA VAL A 718 -12.42 16.33 -29.69
C VAL A 718 -13.57 16.48 -30.70
N VAL A 719 -13.31 16.96 -31.92
CA VAL A 719 -14.34 17.06 -32.97
C VAL A 719 -14.94 15.69 -33.30
N TRP A 720 -14.11 14.65 -33.44
CA TRP A 720 -14.59 13.30 -33.73
C TRP A 720 -15.42 12.72 -32.60
N LEU A 721 -14.98 12.83 -31.34
CA LEU A 721 -15.73 12.38 -30.15
C LEU A 721 -17.04 13.16 -29.95
N SER A 722 -17.06 14.46 -30.26
CA SER A 722 -18.28 15.28 -30.21
C SER A 722 -19.31 14.84 -31.26
N ALA A 723 -18.87 14.37 -32.44
CA ALA A 723 -19.76 13.77 -33.44
C ALA A 723 -20.21 12.35 -33.04
N HIS A 724 -19.31 11.54 -32.48
CA HIS A 724 -19.54 10.14 -32.14
C HIS A 724 -19.89 9.98 -30.65
N THR A 725 -20.97 10.63 -30.20
CA THR A 725 -21.35 10.59 -28.76
C THR A 725 -21.67 9.19 -28.22
N TRP A 726 -21.96 8.22 -29.09
CA TRP A 726 -22.09 6.81 -28.72
C TRP A 726 -20.77 6.21 -28.23
N ALA A 727 -19.63 6.60 -28.81
CA ALA A 727 -18.31 6.12 -28.39
C ALA A 727 -17.95 6.68 -27.02
N VAL A 728 -18.28 7.96 -26.77
CA VAL A 728 -18.14 8.57 -25.44
C VAL A 728 -19.04 7.87 -24.41
N ALA A 729 -20.28 7.53 -24.77
CA ALA A 729 -21.17 6.77 -23.89
C ALA A 729 -20.61 5.37 -23.57
N ALA A 730 -20.06 4.68 -24.58
CA ALA A 730 -19.41 3.38 -24.40
C ALA A 730 -18.18 3.47 -23.48
N CYS A 731 -17.33 4.50 -23.63
CA CYS A 731 -16.22 4.74 -22.70
C CYS A 731 -16.70 5.01 -21.26
N CYS A 732 -17.78 5.79 -21.08
CA CYS A 732 -18.35 6.03 -19.75
C CYS A 732 -18.93 4.73 -19.14
N GLY A 733 -19.59 3.90 -19.94
CA GLY A 733 -20.08 2.58 -19.51
C GLY A 733 -18.94 1.64 -19.12
N ALA A 734 -17.89 1.56 -19.95
CA ALA A 734 -16.71 0.75 -19.67
C ALA A 734 -15.97 1.21 -18.39
N ALA A 735 -15.80 2.53 -18.19
CA ALA A 735 -15.21 3.06 -16.98
C ALA A 735 -16.02 2.71 -15.71
N VAL A 736 -17.36 2.73 -15.79
CA VAL A 736 -18.23 2.30 -14.68
C VAL A 736 -18.13 0.79 -14.43
N VAL A 737 -18.02 -0.02 -15.48
CA VAL A 737 -17.78 -1.47 -15.33
C VAL A 737 -16.43 -1.76 -14.69
N PHE A 738 -15.36 -1.08 -15.10
CA PHE A 738 -14.04 -1.24 -14.49
C PHE A 738 -13.99 -0.75 -13.04
N ALA A 739 -14.70 0.32 -12.68
CA ALA A 739 -14.85 0.76 -11.30
C ALA A 739 -15.64 -0.24 -10.44
N PHE A 740 -16.75 -0.77 -10.94
CA PHE A 740 -17.51 -1.81 -10.26
C PHE A 740 -16.68 -3.09 -10.06
N LEU A 741 -15.90 -3.49 -11.07
CA LEU A 741 -15.00 -4.63 -10.97
C LEU A 741 -13.84 -4.38 -10.00
N SER A 742 -13.23 -3.19 -9.95
CA SER A 742 -12.10 -2.94 -9.04
C SER A 742 -12.48 -2.98 -7.56
N TRP A 743 -13.76 -2.74 -7.24
CA TRP A 743 -14.28 -2.92 -5.88
C TRP A 743 -14.45 -4.40 -5.50
N GLY A 744 -14.24 -5.35 -6.43
CA GLY A 744 -14.26 -6.78 -6.14
C GLY A 744 -13.00 -7.31 -5.47
N ASN A 745 -11.99 -6.45 -5.24
CA ASN A 745 -10.67 -6.84 -4.74
C ASN A 745 -10.78 -7.64 -3.42
N PRO A 746 -10.25 -8.88 -3.35
CA PRO A 746 -10.19 -9.64 -2.09
C PRO A 746 -9.27 -8.99 -1.05
N TYR A 747 -8.33 -8.17 -1.52
CA TYR A 747 -7.33 -7.51 -0.69
C TYR A 747 -7.84 -6.12 -0.27
N LEU A 748 -8.44 -6.06 0.92
CA LEU A 748 -8.80 -4.81 1.58
C LEU A 748 -7.52 -4.17 2.15
N ALA A 749 -7.23 -2.93 1.76
CA ALA A 749 -6.07 -2.20 2.29
C ALA A 749 -6.35 -1.61 3.68
N ASN A 750 -7.62 -1.43 4.05
CA ASN A 750 -8.02 -0.97 5.38
C ASN A 750 -9.42 -1.48 5.78
N GLY A 751 -9.71 -1.41 7.08
CA GLY A 751 -11.00 -1.84 7.68
C GLY A 751 -12.23 -0.98 7.35
N PHE A 752 -12.18 -0.11 6.34
CA PHE A 752 -13.32 0.63 5.78
C PHE A 752 -13.51 0.40 4.27
N ASP A 753 -12.60 -0.31 3.60
CA ASP A 753 -12.74 -0.63 2.18
C ASP A 753 -13.97 -1.51 1.95
N LEU A 754 -14.83 -1.10 1.02
CA LEU A 754 -16.03 -1.84 0.65
C LEU A 754 -15.71 -2.84 -0.46
N ARG A 755 -15.78 -4.14 -0.16
CA ARG A 755 -15.61 -5.20 -1.16
C ARG A 755 -16.95 -5.61 -1.76
N LEU A 756 -16.99 -5.77 -3.07
CA LEU A 756 -18.11 -6.35 -3.82
C LEU A 756 -17.74 -7.76 -4.27
N ALA A 757 -17.99 -8.77 -3.43
CA ALA A 757 -17.72 -10.18 -3.74
C ALA A 757 -18.76 -10.73 -4.73
N VAL A 758 -18.63 -10.29 -5.98
CA VAL A 758 -19.48 -10.63 -7.13
C VAL A 758 -18.97 -11.87 -7.87
N ILE A 759 -17.66 -12.13 -7.79
CA ILE A 759 -16.98 -13.30 -8.36
C ILE A 759 -16.06 -13.93 -7.31
N PRO A 760 -15.73 -15.23 -7.41
CA PRO A 760 -14.80 -15.90 -6.48
C PRO A 760 -13.40 -15.29 -6.47
N ASP A 761 -12.75 -15.32 -5.31
CA ASP A 761 -11.43 -14.73 -5.04
C ASP A 761 -10.35 -15.24 -6.00
N SER A 762 -10.33 -16.55 -6.26
CA SER A 762 -9.43 -17.20 -7.22
C SER A 762 -9.61 -16.63 -8.64
N LEU A 763 -10.86 -16.54 -9.11
CA LEU A 763 -11.19 -15.97 -10.42
C LEU A 763 -10.85 -14.48 -10.50
N TYR A 764 -11.07 -13.72 -9.42
CA TYR A 764 -10.70 -12.32 -9.36
C TYR A 764 -9.20 -12.12 -9.54
N ARG A 765 -8.37 -12.88 -8.80
CA ARG A 765 -6.91 -12.80 -8.88
C ARG A 765 -6.40 -13.17 -10.27
N THR A 766 -6.88 -14.28 -10.83
CA THR A 766 -6.54 -14.68 -12.21
C THR A 766 -6.91 -13.59 -13.23
N MET A 767 -8.08 -12.95 -13.07
CA MET A 767 -8.48 -11.81 -13.91
C MET A 767 -7.55 -10.61 -13.71
N TYR A 768 -7.21 -10.26 -12.47
CA TYR A 768 -6.35 -9.14 -12.13
C TYR A 768 -4.93 -9.33 -12.68
N ASP A 769 -4.30 -10.48 -12.44
CA ASP A 769 -2.96 -10.78 -12.93
C ASP A 769 -2.89 -10.83 -14.47
N SER A 770 -3.90 -11.43 -15.11
CA SER A 770 -3.93 -11.58 -16.57
C SER A 770 -4.19 -10.27 -17.32
N PHE A 771 -5.03 -9.38 -16.77
CA PHE A 771 -5.55 -8.22 -17.51
C PHE A 771 -5.28 -6.86 -16.85
N PHE A 772 -5.04 -6.82 -15.54
CA PHE A 772 -4.97 -5.58 -14.75
C PHE A 772 -3.69 -5.41 -13.91
N ALA A 773 -2.68 -6.29 -14.05
CA ALA A 773 -1.38 -6.12 -13.41
C ALA A 773 -0.73 -4.75 -13.77
N ARG A 774 -0.21 -4.05 -12.74
CA ARG A 774 0.23 -2.66 -12.83
C ARG A 774 1.56 -2.47 -13.56
N THR A 775 2.62 -3.16 -13.12
CA THR A 775 3.99 -2.89 -13.55
C THR A 775 4.20 -3.06 -15.06
N TYR A 776 3.61 -4.09 -15.65
CA TYR A 776 3.67 -4.34 -17.09
C TYR A 776 2.48 -3.74 -17.88
N LEU A 777 1.68 -2.87 -17.23
CA LEU A 777 0.48 -2.23 -17.80
C LEU A 777 -0.35 -3.21 -18.63
N ALA A 778 -0.87 -4.26 -17.98
CA ALA A 778 -1.59 -5.32 -18.66
C ALA A 778 -2.76 -4.77 -19.53
N PRO A 779 -3.16 -5.43 -20.63
CA PRO A 779 -3.97 -4.81 -21.67
C PRO A 779 -5.32 -4.24 -21.18
N GLY A 780 -5.94 -4.86 -20.18
CA GLY A 780 -7.15 -4.37 -19.52
C GLY A 780 -6.94 -3.09 -18.73
N ARG A 781 -5.83 -2.97 -17.97
CA ARG A 781 -5.41 -1.72 -17.30
C ARG A 781 -5.14 -0.61 -18.30
N LEU A 782 -4.40 -0.89 -19.39
CA LEU A 782 -4.15 0.11 -20.43
C LEU A 782 -5.44 0.62 -21.08
N LEU A 783 -6.39 -0.27 -21.38
CA LEU A 783 -7.72 0.09 -21.87
C LEU A 783 -8.50 0.92 -20.84
N ASN A 784 -8.47 0.52 -19.56
CA ASN A 784 -9.14 1.21 -18.47
C ASN A 784 -8.68 2.67 -18.35
N VAL A 785 -7.35 2.92 -18.33
CA VAL A 785 -6.78 4.27 -18.31
C VAL A 785 -7.34 5.13 -19.46
N VAL A 786 -7.41 4.59 -20.67
CA VAL A 786 -7.91 5.34 -21.85
C VAL A 786 -9.40 5.65 -21.73
N VAL A 787 -10.25 4.69 -21.36
CA VAL A 787 -11.69 4.93 -21.23
C VAL A 787 -12.02 5.84 -20.04
N LEU A 788 -11.30 5.72 -18.93
CA LEU A 788 -11.43 6.58 -17.75
C LEU A 788 -11.08 8.03 -18.08
N VAL A 789 -9.99 8.28 -18.83
CA VAL A 789 -9.64 9.64 -19.28
C VAL A 789 -10.72 10.23 -20.20
N VAL A 790 -11.27 9.45 -21.14
CA VAL A 790 -12.37 9.92 -22.01
C VAL A 790 -13.63 10.22 -21.19
N ALA A 791 -13.99 9.35 -20.24
CA ALA A 791 -15.15 9.54 -19.36
C ALA A 791 -14.98 10.77 -18.44
N ALA A 792 -13.81 10.96 -17.84
CA ALA A 792 -13.48 12.11 -17.02
C ALA A 792 -13.51 13.43 -17.83
N TYR A 793 -13.03 13.41 -19.08
CA TYR A 793 -13.17 14.55 -19.98
C TYR A 793 -14.64 14.83 -20.33
N ALA A 794 -15.45 13.81 -20.61
CA ALA A 794 -16.87 13.99 -20.89
C ALA A 794 -17.60 14.61 -19.70
N PHE A 795 -17.35 14.09 -18.49
CA PHE A 795 -17.87 14.63 -17.23
C PHE A 795 -17.47 16.10 -17.04
N LEU A 796 -16.17 16.42 -17.08
CA LEU A 796 -15.69 17.79 -16.92
C LEU A 796 -16.13 18.73 -18.06
N THR A 797 -16.50 18.20 -19.22
CA THR A 797 -17.07 19.01 -20.32
C THR A 797 -18.51 19.42 -20.04
N ALA A 798 -19.33 18.52 -19.48
CA ALA A 798 -20.72 18.80 -19.14
C ALA A 798 -20.89 19.52 -17.80
N TYR A 799 -20.06 19.21 -16.80
CA TYR A 799 -20.18 19.63 -15.41
C TYR A 799 -19.03 20.56 -14.96
N TRP A 800 -18.45 21.34 -15.87
CA TRP A 800 -17.30 22.21 -15.55
C TRP A 800 -17.57 23.16 -14.39
N LYS A 801 -18.59 24.01 -14.48
CA LYS A 801 -18.84 25.07 -13.48
C LYS A 801 -19.05 24.56 -12.04
N PRO A 802 -19.79 23.46 -11.77
CA PRO A 802 -19.82 22.91 -10.41
C PRO A 802 -18.48 22.29 -9.99
N ALA A 803 -17.79 21.55 -10.86
CA ALA A 803 -16.49 20.92 -10.54
C ALA A 803 -15.39 21.97 -10.25
N GLU A 804 -15.32 23.03 -11.07
CA GLU A 804 -14.40 24.16 -10.90
C GLU A 804 -14.64 24.90 -9.58
N ARG A 805 -15.91 25.14 -9.20
CA ARG A 805 -16.24 25.79 -7.92
C ARG A 805 -15.89 24.91 -6.72
N ALA A 806 -16.21 23.62 -6.79
CA ALA A 806 -15.99 22.70 -5.66
C ALA A 806 -14.49 22.40 -5.44
N LEU A 807 -13.75 22.10 -6.52
CA LEU A 807 -12.40 21.54 -6.45
C LEU A 807 -11.35 22.39 -7.17
N GLY A 808 -11.73 23.27 -8.08
CA GLY A 808 -10.81 24.03 -8.93
C GLY A 808 -9.89 24.99 -8.16
N TRP A 809 -10.36 25.56 -7.04
CA TRP A 809 -9.56 26.41 -6.16
C TRP A 809 -8.36 25.68 -5.55
N PHE A 810 -8.43 24.36 -5.41
CA PHE A 810 -7.41 23.49 -4.84
C PHE A 810 -6.64 22.72 -5.93
N LEU A 811 -7.33 21.95 -6.78
CA LEU A 811 -6.71 21.06 -7.76
C LEU A 811 -6.01 21.81 -8.91
N ILE A 812 -6.56 22.93 -9.41
CA ILE A 812 -5.97 23.63 -10.56
C ILE A 812 -4.60 24.24 -10.18
N PRO A 813 -4.41 24.93 -9.04
CA PRO A 813 -3.07 25.35 -8.60
C PRO A 813 -2.05 24.21 -8.51
N LEU A 814 -2.41 23.10 -7.86
CA LEU A 814 -1.54 21.91 -7.75
C LEU A 814 -1.22 21.33 -9.13
N GLY A 815 -2.21 21.18 -10.01
CA GLY A 815 -2.07 20.71 -11.38
C GLY A 815 -1.25 21.62 -12.31
N ARG A 816 -1.16 22.91 -11.97
CA ARG A 816 -0.29 23.88 -12.67
C ARG A 816 1.16 23.78 -12.25
N ALA A 817 1.44 23.27 -11.05
CA ALA A 817 2.77 23.15 -10.46
C ALA A 817 3.07 21.69 -10.01
N THR A 818 2.59 20.68 -10.75
CA THR A 818 2.67 19.28 -10.29
C THR A 818 4.09 18.82 -9.98
N LEU A 819 5.08 19.31 -10.74
CA LEU A 819 6.47 18.92 -10.55
C LEU A 819 7.04 19.48 -9.23
N TYR A 820 6.65 20.70 -8.88
CA TYR A 820 6.98 21.29 -7.58
C TYR A 820 6.37 20.49 -6.43
N VAL A 821 5.07 20.16 -6.54
CA VAL A 821 4.36 19.34 -5.54
C VAL A 821 5.02 17.96 -5.41
N PHE A 822 5.41 17.36 -6.54
CA PHE A 822 6.11 16.08 -6.61
C PHE A 822 7.55 16.10 -6.04
N VAL A 823 8.19 17.26 -5.92
CA VAL A 823 9.48 17.38 -5.22
C VAL A 823 9.26 17.59 -3.73
N ILE A 824 8.32 18.47 -3.36
CA ILE A 824 8.06 18.79 -1.95
C ILE A 824 7.46 17.61 -1.18
N HIS A 825 6.61 16.77 -1.79
CA HIS A 825 5.98 15.68 -1.03
C HIS A 825 7.00 14.67 -0.48
N VAL A 826 8.14 14.45 -1.14
CA VAL A 826 9.24 13.60 -0.62
C VAL A 826 9.80 14.16 0.69
N VAL A 827 9.96 15.50 0.78
CA VAL A 827 10.39 16.18 2.01
C VAL A 827 9.31 16.08 3.11
N LEU A 828 8.03 16.12 2.73
CA LEU A 828 6.94 15.93 3.68
C LEU A 828 6.83 14.48 4.19
N ILE A 829 7.15 13.47 3.36
CA ILE A 829 7.27 12.08 3.80
C ILE A 829 8.38 11.93 4.85
N ALA A 830 9.57 12.52 4.61
CA ALA A 830 10.64 12.53 5.61
C ALA A 830 10.18 13.16 6.94
N ALA A 831 9.45 14.28 6.89
CA ALA A 831 8.93 14.95 8.08
C ALA A 831 7.87 14.10 8.81
N VAL A 832 6.97 13.43 8.08
CA VAL A 832 5.89 12.59 8.63
C VAL A 832 6.44 11.29 9.24
N ALA A 833 7.43 10.66 8.60
CA ALA A 833 8.11 9.48 9.12
C ALA A 833 8.62 9.70 10.56
N ASN A 834 9.13 10.90 10.84
CA ASN A 834 9.71 11.28 12.13
C ASN A 834 8.69 11.76 13.18
N ILE A 835 7.39 11.47 13.02
CA ILE A 835 6.33 11.78 13.99
C ILE A 835 5.73 10.46 14.51
N PRO A 836 6.15 9.95 15.68
CA PRO A 836 5.73 8.62 16.16
C PRO A 836 4.21 8.44 16.30
N ALA A 837 3.47 9.51 16.62
CA ALA A 837 2.00 9.45 16.73
C ALA A 837 1.30 9.13 15.41
N LEU A 838 1.90 9.45 14.25
CA LEU A 838 1.33 9.13 12.93
C LEU A 838 1.63 7.68 12.50
N GLN A 839 2.54 6.99 13.20
CA GLN A 839 2.89 5.58 12.95
C GLN A 839 2.00 4.60 13.76
N GLN A 840 0.97 5.10 14.45
CA GLN A 840 0.05 4.30 15.29
C GLN A 840 -1.25 3.90 14.57
N ASP A 841 -1.33 4.12 13.25
CA ASP A 841 -2.50 3.83 12.39
C ASP A 841 -3.86 4.45 12.83
N ASP A 842 -3.87 5.48 13.68
CA ASP A 842 -5.10 6.19 14.02
C ASP A 842 -5.67 6.90 12.77
N ILE A 843 -6.76 6.34 12.25
CA ILE A 843 -7.44 6.81 11.03
C ILE A 843 -7.87 8.28 11.12
N LEU A 844 -8.31 8.76 12.28
CA LEU A 844 -8.79 10.14 12.42
C LEU A 844 -7.61 11.11 12.49
N LEU A 845 -6.57 10.76 13.24
CA LEU A 845 -5.33 11.53 13.33
C LEU A 845 -4.62 11.60 11.97
N ASN A 846 -4.50 10.47 11.27
CA ASN A 846 -3.90 10.39 9.94
C ASN A 846 -4.74 11.12 8.88
N THR A 847 -6.07 11.05 8.95
CA THR A 847 -6.95 11.86 8.09
C THR A 847 -6.75 13.36 8.35
N ALA A 848 -6.63 13.78 9.61
CA ALA A 848 -6.32 15.17 9.95
C ALA A 848 -4.92 15.59 9.46
N ALA A 849 -3.92 14.71 9.57
CA ALA A 849 -2.57 14.94 9.05
C ALA A 849 -2.60 15.16 7.52
N TYR A 850 -3.35 14.35 6.75
CA TYR A 850 -3.53 14.59 5.32
C TYR A 850 -4.17 15.94 5.00
N VAL A 851 -5.19 16.38 5.74
CA VAL A 851 -5.78 17.72 5.55
C VAL A 851 -4.72 18.81 5.74
N VAL A 852 -3.86 18.69 6.77
CA VAL A 852 -2.76 19.62 7.03
C VAL A 852 -1.70 19.58 5.92
N ILE A 853 -1.27 18.39 5.49
CA ILE A 853 -0.26 18.18 4.44
C ILE A 853 -0.74 18.73 3.09
N LEU A 854 -1.95 18.40 2.69
CA LEU A 854 -2.56 18.89 1.44
C LEU A 854 -2.80 20.41 1.49
N GLY A 855 -3.23 20.93 2.65
CA GLY A 855 -3.34 22.37 2.90
C GLY A 855 -2.00 23.09 2.79
N LEU A 856 -0.93 22.53 3.37
CA LEU A 856 0.42 23.05 3.32
C LEU A 856 0.95 23.10 1.87
N LEU A 857 0.81 22.00 1.12
CA LEU A 857 1.16 21.95 -0.31
C LEU A 857 0.44 23.04 -1.12
N TRP A 858 -0.86 23.24 -0.86
CA TRP A 858 -1.63 24.31 -1.49
C TRP A 858 -1.14 25.71 -1.11
N VAL A 859 -0.86 25.98 0.18
CA VAL A 859 -0.29 27.26 0.64
C VAL A 859 1.06 27.52 -0.01
N MET A 860 1.95 26.52 -0.06
CA MET A 860 3.28 26.63 -0.68
C MET A 860 3.20 26.95 -2.18
N VAL A 861 2.29 26.29 -2.91
CA VAL A 861 2.02 26.57 -4.34
C VAL A 861 1.42 27.97 -4.54
N ARG A 862 0.48 28.39 -3.68
CA ARG A 862 -0.16 29.71 -3.74
C ARG A 862 0.81 30.86 -3.44
N THR A 863 1.72 30.65 -2.49
CA THR A 863 2.76 31.62 -2.08
C THR A 863 4.03 31.56 -2.96
N ARG A 864 4.13 30.55 -3.85
CA ARG A 864 5.31 30.28 -4.70
C ARG A 864 6.59 30.01 -3.90
N PHE A 865 6.44 29.42 -2.72
CA PHE A 865 7.56 29.09 -1.83
C PHE A 865 8.61 28.25 -2.55
N LEU A 866 9.89 28.65 -2.53
CA LEU A 866 11.00 27.97 -3.23
C LEU A 866 10.87 27.77 -4.76
N PHE A 867 9.92 28.40 -5.45
CA PHE A 867 9.76 28.28 -6.93
C PHE A 867 10.98 28.79 -7.73
N ARG A 868 11.92 29.50 -7.09
CA ARG A 868 13.20 29.90 -7.69
C ARG A 868 14.23 28.77 -7.75
N ILE A 869 14.11 27.78 -6.87
CA ILE A 869 15.04 26.66 -6.71
C ILE A 869 14.44 25.41 -7.36
N ILE A 870 13.23 25.04 -6.92
CA ILE A 870 12.54 23.82 -7.35
C ILE A 870 11.84 24.05 -8.71
N PRO A 871 11.94 23.13 -9.69
CA PRO A 871 11.21 23.24 -10.95
C PRO A 871 9.68 23.13 -10.78
N THR A 872 8.94 23.85 -11.63
CA THR A 872 7.47 23.95 -11.62
C THR A 872 6.85 23.37 -12.89
#